data_AF-A0A8T1S3H1-F1
#
_entry.id   AF-A0A8T1S3H1-F1
#
_cell.length_a   1.000
_cell.length_b   1.000
_cell.length_c   1.000
_cell.angle_alpha   90.00
_cell.angle_beta   90.00
_cell.angle_gamma   90.00
#
_symmetry.space_group_name_H-M   'P 1'
#
loop_
_entity.id
_entity.type
_entity.pdbx_description
1 polymer ?
#
loop_
_entity_poly.entity_id
_entity_poly.type
_entity_poly.pdbx_seq_one_letter_code
_entity_poly.pdbx_strand_id
1 'polypeptide(L)'
;EMSRDVVCLVQCLRLIGESISMEMAFIMEMACSRLQPPEKAAEQILEDLIANDTENVMEDIHSKLQEIRNPIHAIGVLIREMDYETELEMERAQPHNVRMNLSQLYGSGTAVTVVCRGVCKMATTRFLICRDLLILQQLLLRLGDAMILGGGQLFQSQQDLLHRTSPLLLSYYLIRWASQCLASDVPVDTLESNLQHLSVLELTDTTALTPHKLVSSPQTIVELFFQEVARKHIISHLFSQPNTSLSETSLNWPHLITAIAADLLPLLWPSNPGFLFPECLMGSCQYTQLQEYIRLLQPWCHVNVGSCRFLMGRCYLVMGEGHKALDCFCQAASEVGKEEFLDRLIRAEDGEMASTPRLQYYDKVLRLLDIIGLPELVIQLATLAITEAADDWRSQATLRTCIFKHHLDLGHNSQAYEALTQNPDSSRQLDCLRQLVVVLCERSQLQDLVEFPYVNLHNEVVGIIESRARAVDLMTHNYYELLYAFHIYRHNYRKAGTVMFEYGMRLGREVRTLRGLQKQGNCYLAAINCLRLIRPEYAWIVQPASGAVYERPGASPKRSHDGECTAVPTARQIEILELEDLEKECMLARIRLTLAQHDPSTAAVAGSSSPEEMVALLVQAGLFDTAVSLCQTFKLPLTPVFEGLAFKCIKLQFGGEVAQAEAWDWLAANQLSSVITTKES
;
A
#
# COMPACT_ATOMS: atom_id res chain seq x y z
N GLU A 1 44.75 32.19 -34.63
CA GLU A 1 43.75 32.67 -35.61
C GLU A 1 42.34 32.51 -35.08
N MET A 2 41.90 31.28 -34.77
CA MET A 2 40.67 31.02 -34.00
C MET A 2 40.57 31.81 -32.69
N SER A 3 41.68 31.96 -31.97
CA SER A 3 41.75 32.76 -30.75
C SER A 3 41.44 34.24 -30.99
N ARG A 4 41.75 34.79 -32.17
CA ARG A 4 41.47 36.19 -32.52
C ARG A 4 39.97 36.36 -32.78
N ASP A 5 39.37 35.45 -33.54
CA ASP A 5 37.93 35.48 -33.86
C ASP A 5 37.07 35.35 -32.59
N VAL A 6 37.46 34.46 -31.66
CA VAL A 6 36.78 34.32 -30.35
C VAL A 6 36.97 35.57 -29.49
N VAL A 7 38.15 36.20 -29.48
CA VAL A 7 38.37 37.44 -28.72
C VAL A 7 37.53 38.59 -29.29
N CYS A 8 37.45 38.76 -30.61
CA CYS A 8 36.58 39.75 -31.23
C CYS A 8 35.11 39.47 -30.91
N LEU A 9 34.67 38.20 -30.95
CA LEU A 9 33.31 37.81 -30.55
C LEU A 9 33.02 38.19 -29.09
N VAL A 10 33.92 37.88 -28.16
CA VAL A 10 33.75 38.23 -26.73
C VAL A 10 33.70 39.75 -26.52
N GLN A 11 34.45 40.52 -27.33
CA GLN A 11 34.34 41.98 -27.29
C GLN A 11 32.96 42.47 -27.77
N CYS A 12 32.38 41.85 -28.81
CA CYS A 12 31.01 42.16 -29.24
C CYS A 12 29.99 41.83 -28.14
N LEU A 13 30.13 40.65 -27.50
CA LEU A 13 29.28 40.24 -26.38
C LEU A 13 29.37 41.22 -25.21
N ARG A 14 30.57 41.73 -24.92
CA ARG A 14 30.77 42.74 -23.87
C ARG A 14 30.06 44.06 -24.17
N LEU A 15 30.12 44.54 -25.41
CA LEU A 15 29.41 45.76 -25.82
C LEU A 15 27.89 45.60 -25.66
N ILE A 16 27.35 44.43 -26.03
CA ILE A 16 25.94 44.09 -25.81
C ILE A 16 25.62 44.01 -24.31
N GLY A 17 26.48 43.36 -23.53
CA GLY A 17 26.30 43.23 -22.09
C GLY A 17 26.28 44.58 -21.36
N GLU A 18 27.07 45.56 -21.81
CA GLU A 18 27.15 46.91 -21.26
C GLU A 18 25.94 47.78 -21.66
N SER A 19 25.29 47.51 -22.81
CA SER A 19 24.11 48.26 -23.28
C SER A 19 22.77 47.76 -22.72
N ILE A 20 22.73 46.55 -22.14
CA ILE A 20 21.51 45.97 -21.58
C ILE A 20 21.10 46.66 -20.27
N SER A 21 19.90 47.24 -20.26
CA SER A 21 19.30 47.83 -19.06
C SER A 21 18.82 46.77 -18.05
N MET A 22 18.56 47.20 -16.81
CA MET A 22 18.00 46.30 -15.79
C MET A 22 16.60 45.79 -16.17
N GLU A 23 15.80 46.58 -16.88
CA GLU A 23 14.48 46.18 -17.39
C GLU A 23 14.60 45.10 -18.47
N MET A 24 15.53 45.27 -19.42
CA MET A 24 15.81 44.27 -20.45
C MET A 24 16.33 42.95 -19.85
N ALA A 25 17.21 43.03 -18.84
CA ALA A 25 17.67 41.84 -18.13
C ALA A 25 16.52 41.11 -17.41
N PHE A 26 15.55 41.86 -16.84
CA PHE A 26 14.37 41.29 -16.20
C PHE A 26 13.45 40.58 -17.20
N ILE A 27 13.32 41.05 -18.45
CA ILE A 27 12.55 40.37 -19.50
C ILE A 27 13.07 38.95 -19.71
N MET A 28 14.40 38.78 -19.83
CA MET A 28 15.01 37.46 -20.00
C MET A 28 14.78 36.55 -18.79
N GLU A 29 14.94 37.07 -17.56
CA GLU A 29 14.69 36.30 -16.33
C GLU A 29 13.22 35.90 -16.20
N MET A 30 12.29 36.78 -16.56
CA MET A 30 10.86 36.48 -16.58
C MET A 30 10.50 35.45 -17.65
N ALA A 31 11.13 35.50 -18.82
CA ALA A 31 10.93 34.50 -19.86
C ALA A 31 11.38 33.11 -19.39
N CYS A 32 12.55 33.01 -18.76
CA CYS A 32 13.07 31.75 -18.21
C CYS A 32 12.16 31.21 -17.09
N SER A 33 11.74 32.05 -16.14
CA SER A 33 10.87 31.62 -15.03
C SER A 33 9.47 31.17 -15.48
N ARG A 34 8.92 31.83 -16.50
CA ARG A 34 7.60 31.53 -17.09
C ARG A 34 7.64 30.49 -18.21
N LEU A 35 8.79 29.88 -18.47
CA LEU A 35 8.97 28.84 -19.49
C LEU A 35 8.62 29.30 -20.91
N GLN A 36 8.85 30.58 -21.19
CA GLN A 36 8.76 31.12 -22.55
C GLN A 36 10.07 30.83 -23.30
N PRO A 37 10.03 30.62 -24.63
CA PRO A 37 11.25 30.38 -25.41
C PRO A 37 12.18 31.60 -25.27
N PRO A 38 13.42 31.41 -24.79
CA PRO A 38 14.35 32.53 -24.55
C PRO A 38 14.74 33.23 -25.86
N GLU A 39 14.59 32.55 -26.99
CA GLU A 39 14.78 33.07 -28.34
C GLU A 39 13.90 34.30 -28.62
N LYS A 40 12.62 34.25 -28.20
CA LYS A 40 11.66 35.36 -28.37
C LYS A 40 11.95 36.51 -27.42
N ALA A 41 12.40 36.21 -26.21
CA ALA A 41 12.81 37.23 -25.26
C ALA A 41 14.07 37.96 -25.75
N ALA A 42 15.02 37.24 -26.35
CA ALA A 42 16.20 37.84 -26.97
C ALA A 42 15.83 38.74 -28.16
N GLU A 43 14.82 38.36 -28.96
CA GLU A 43 14.33 39.19 -30.05
C GLU A 43 13.69 40.50 -29.54
N GLN A 44 12.86 40.43 -28.49
CA GLN A 44 12.27 41.61 -27.86
C GLN A 44 13.34 42.55 -27.29
N ILE A 45 14.33 41.98 -26.59
CA ILE A 45 15.45 42.77 -26.05
C ILE A 45 16.26 43.42 -27.19
N LEU A 46 16.43 42.72 -28.31
CA LEU A 46 17.11 43.29 -29.49
C LEU A 46 16.31 44.45 -30.09
N GLU A 47 14.99 44.35 -30.18
CA GLU A 47 14.14 45.46 -30.65
C GLU A 47 14.25 46.68 -29.72
N ASP A 48 14.21 46.46 -28.41
CA ASP A 48 14.37 47.51 -27.42
C ASP A 48 15.77 48.14 -27.45
N LEU A 49 16.81 47.34 -27.72
CA LEU A 49 18.19 47.82 -27.87
C LEU A 49 18.32 48.71 -29.11
N ILE A 50 17.74 48.31 -30.25
CA ILE A 50 17.75 49.10 -31.49
C ILE A 50 16.96 50.40 -31.31
N ALA A 51 15.81 50.35 -30.64
CA ALA A 51 14.99 51.54 -30.39
C ALA A 51 15.66 52.57 -29.47
N ASN A 52 16.53 52.11 -28.56
CA ASN A 52 17.21 52.94 -27.56
C ASN A 52 18.70 53.20 -27.88
N ASP A 53 19.17 52.90 -29.10
CA ASP A 53 20.59 53.07 -29.47
C ASP A 53 20.95 54.56 -29.60
N THR A 54 21.43 55.14 -28.49
CA THR A 54 21.79 56.56 -28.38
C THR A 54 23.29 56.80 -28.58
N GLU A 55 24.12 55.76 -28.54
CA GLU A 55 25.59 55.84 -28.57
C GLU A 55 26.22 55.20 -29.83
N ASN A 56 25.42 54.88 -30.86
CA ASN A 56 25.85 54.15 -32.07
C ASN A 56 26.53 52.81 -31.75
N VAL A 57 26.13 52.15 -30.65
CA VAL A 57 26.72 50.89 -30.19
C VAL A 57 26.50 49.79 -31.24
N MET A 58 25.38 49.86 -31.96
CA MET A 58 25.12 48.92 -33.03
C MET A 58 26.15 49.05 -34.16
N GLU A 59 26.51 50.25 -34.61
CA GLU A 59 27.53 50.44 -35.65
C GLU A 59 28.90 49.87 -35.22
N ASP A 60 29.27 50.06 -33.95
CA ASP A 60 30.49 49.50 -33.37
C ASP A 60 30.46 47.96 -33.35
N ILE A 61 29.33 47.35 -32.97
CA ILE A 61 29.15 45.89 -33.02
C ILE A 61 29.27 45.40 -34.46
N HIS A 62 28.68 46.10 -35.43
CA HIS A 62 28.76 45.72 -36.85
C HIS A 62 30.20 45.78 -37.38
N SER A 63 30.95 46.84 -37.05
CA SER A 63 32.34 46.98 -37.48
C SER A 63 33.21 45.83 -36.95
N LYS A 64 33.03 45.46 -35.67
CA LYS A 64 33.74 44.33 -35.05
C LYS A 64 33.30 42.97 -35.56
N LEU A 65 32.02 42.80 -35.91
CA LEU A 65 31.53 41.58 -36.55
C LEU A 65 32.14 41.37 -37.94
N GLN A 66 32.40 42.44 -38.70
CA GLN A 66 33.07 42.36 -40.00
C GLN A 66 34.54 41.93 -39.90
N GLU A 67 35.20 42.13 -38.75
CA GLU A 67 36.55 41.63 -38.52
C GLU A 67 36.59 40.09 -38.35
N ILE A 68 35.46 39.47 -38.03
CA ILE A 68 35.35 38.02 -37.80
C ILE A 68 35.16 37.29 -39.13
N ARG A 69 36.09 36.38 -39.46
CA ARG A 69 36.02 35.62 -40.71
C ARG A 69 34.91 34.56 -40.71
N ASN A 70 34.71 33.87 -39.59
CA ASN A 70 33.67 32.84 -39.45
C ASN A 70 32.98 32.93 -38.07
N PRO A 71 31.92 33.76 -37.94
CA PRO A 71 31.23 33.94 -36.66
C PRO A 71 30.54 32.65 -36.18
N ILE A 72 30.00 31.84 -37.09
CA ILE A 72 29.30 30.59 -36.77
C ILE A 72 30.25 29.61 -36.06
N HIS A 73 31.47 29.46 -36.57
CA HIS A 73 32.46 28.56 -35.97
C HIS A 73 33.00 29.08 -34.63
N ALA A 74 33.21 30.39 -34.50
CA ALA A 74 33.63 31.00 -33.22
C ALA A 74 32.55 30.85 -32.14
N ILE A 75 31.27 31.05 -32.49
CA ILE A 75 30.11 30.81 -31.62
C ILE A 75 30.03 29.33 -31.23
N GLY A 76 30.18 28.42 -32.20
CA GLY A 76 30.14 26.97 -31.93
C GLY A 76 31.23 26.51 -30.96
N VAL A 77 32.45 27.06 -31.05
CA VAL A 77 33.53 26.76 -30.10
C VAL A 77 33.19 27.28 -28.71
N LEU A 78 32.68 28.52 -28.60
CA LEU A 78 32.29 29.10 -27.31
C LEU A 78 31.18 28.26 -26.63
N ILE A 79 30.18 27.82 -27.39
CA ILE A 79 29.11 26.94 -26.89
C ILE A 79 29.71 25.63 -26.39
N ARG A 80 30.57 24.99 -27.18
CA ARG A 80 31.20 23.71 -26.81
C ARG A 80 32.02 23.79 -25.51
N GLU A 81 32.74 24.89 -25.29
CA GLU A 81 33.51 25.07 -24.04
C GLU A 81 32.62 25.41 -22.83
N MET A 82 31.39 25.88 -23.06
CA MET A 82 30.39 26.11 -22.01
C MET A 82 29.46 24.92 -21.84
N ASP A 83 29.50 23.92 -22.70
CA ASP A 83 28.63 22.76 -22.62
C ASP A 83 29.26 21.71 -21.70
N TYR A 84 28.54 21.34 -20.65
CA TYR A 84 28.94 20.31 -19.71
C TYR A 84 28.26 18.97 -19.98
N GLU A 85 27.52 18.85 -21.09
CA GLU A 85 27.03 17.57 -21.60
C GLU A 85 28.24 16.68 -21.95
N THR A 86 28.66 15.87 -20.98
CA THR A 86 29.85 15.02 -21.08
C THR A 86 29.49 13.58 -20.73
N GLU A 87 29.99 12.65 -21.54
CA GLU A 87 30.05 11.20 -21.27
C GLU A 87 31.02 10.92 -20.11
N LEU A 88 30.73 11.44 -18.91
CA LEU A 88 31.37 10.93 -17.71
C LEU A 88 30.78 9.54 -17.47
N GLU A 89 31.45 8.51 -18.00
CA GLU A 89 31.29 7.15 -17.48
C GLU A 89 31.65 7.20 -15.99
N MET A 90 30.62 7.29 -15.15
CA MET A 90 30.76 7.21 -13.71
C MET A 90 31.06 5.75 -13.35
N GLU A 91 32.29 5.30 -13.60
CA GLU A 91 32.76 4.04 -13.05
C GLU A 91 32.56 4.07 -11.53
N ARG A 92 31.84 3.06 -11.02
CA ARG A 92 31.50 2.90 -9.61
C ARG A 92 32.75 3.15 -8.76
N ALA A 93 32.72 4.21 -7.97
CA ALA A 93 33.74 4.47 -6.97
C ALA A 93 33.81 3.27 -6.01
N GLN A 94 34.82 2.43 -6.16
CA GLN A 94 35.15 1.46 -5.12
C GLN A 94 35.50 2.25 -3.85
N PRO A 95 35.01 1.84 -2.67
CA PRO A 95 35.35 2.48 -1.41
C PRO A 95 36.81 2.18 -1.08
N HIS A 96 37.72 2.89 -1.74
CA HIS A 96 39.08 3.01 -1.25
C HIS A 96 38.99 3.83 0.02
N ASN A 97 39.67 3.38 1.07
CA ASN A 97 39.78 4.09 2.35
C ASN A 97 40.43 5.46 2.12
N VAL A 98 39.65 6.43 1.63
CA VAL A 98 40.09 7.80 1.39
C VAL A 98 40.44 8.37 2.75
N ARG A 99 41.70 8.80 2.89
CA ARG A 99 42.28 9.43 4.07
C ARG A 99 41.27 10.42 4.68
N MET A 100 40.67 10.04 5.82
CA MET A 100 39.60 10.75 6.56
C MET A 100 39.83 12.25 6.74
N ASN A 101 41.08 12.72 6.71
CA ASN A 101 41.43 14.10 7.04
C ASN A 101 41.06 15.12 5.96
N LEU A 102 41.09 14.76 4.67
CA LEU A 102 40.78 15.71 3.58
C LEU A 102 39.27 15.82 3.30
N SER A 103 38.53 14.71 3.39
CA SER A 103 37.07 14.74 3.28
C SER A 103 36.41 15.54 4.40
N GLN A 104 37.01 15.55 5.60
CA GLN A 104 36.61 16.40 6.72
C GLN A 104 36.93 17.88 6.49
N LEU A 105 38.09 18.22 5.92
CA LEU A 105 38.46 19.61 5.60
C LEU A 105 37.48 20.24 4.60
N TYR A 106 37.17 19.51 3.52
CA TYR A 106 36.21 19.93 2.49
C TYR A 106 34.75 19.80 2.92
N GLY A 107 34.51 19.16 4.07
CA GLY A 107 33.22 19.14 4.74
C GLY A 107 32.95 20.31 5.66
N SER A 108 33.92 21.21 5.88
CA SER A 108 33.68 22.41 6.68
C SER A 108 32.64 23.30 5.99
N GLY A 109 31.72 23.90 6.78
CA GLY A 109 30.67 24.77 6.23
C GLY A 109 31.24 25.93 5.40
N THR A 110 32.40 26.48 5.80
CA THR A 110 33.09 27.52 5.03
C THR A 110 33.60 27.02 3.68
N ALA A 111 34.20 25.83 3.61
CA ALA A 111 34.66 25.29 2.33
C ALA A 111 33.49 25.02 1.37
N VAL A 112 32.39 24.47 1.89
CA VAL A 112 31.17 24.23 1.12
C VAL A 112 30.63 25.54 0.55
N THR A 113 30.45 26.56 1.39
CA THR A 113 29.94 27.87 0.94
C THR A 113 30.84 28.51 -0.12
N VAL A 114 32.17 28.44 0.03
CA VAL A 114 33.11 29.01 -0.94
C VAL A 114 33.01 28.30 -2.30
N VAL A 115 32.98 26.97 -2.31
CA VAL A 115 32.84 26.17 -3.54
C VAL A 115 31.50 26.44 -4.22
N CYS A 116 30.39 26.36 -3.48
CA CYS A 116 29.05 26.56 -4.02
C CYS A 116 28.82 27.99 -4.51
N ARG A 117 29.38 29.01 -3.81
CA ARG A 117 29.38 30.40 -4.30
C ARG A 117 30.24 30.58 -5.55
N GLY A 118 31.36 29.86 -5.65
CA GLY A 118 32.18 29.80 -6.86
C GLY A 118 31.37 29.27 -8.06
N VAL A 119 30.70 28.13 -7.88
CA VAL A 119 29.81 27.54 -8.90
C VAL A 119 28.65 28.47 -9.25
N CYS A 120 28.00 29.08 -8.26
CA CYS A 120 26.97 30.11 -8.48
C CYS A 120 27.48 31.25 -9.36
N LYS A 121 28.68 31.78 -9.06
CA LYS A 121 29.27 32.87 -9.83
C LYS A 121 29.64 32.44 -11.24
N MET A 122 30.17 31.24 -11.43
CA MET A 122 30.44 30.65 -12.74
C MET A 122 29.16 30.51 -13.57
N ALA A 123 28.11 29.90 -13.01
CA ALA A 123 26.81 29.75 -13.66
C ALA A 123 26.18 31.10 -14.02
N THR A 124 26.24 32.07 -13.11
CA THR A 124 25.72 33.44 -13.36
C THR A 124 26.47 34.11 -14.51
N THR A 125 27.80 33.99 -14.56
CA THR A 125 28.61 34.62 -15.61
C THR A 125 28.32 33.97 -16.96
N ARG A 126 28.21 32.64 -17.02
CA ARG A 126 27.87 31.90 -18.25
C ARG A 126 26.44 32.13 -18.70
N PHE A 127 25.50 32.30 -17.78
CA PHE A 127 24.13 32.73 -18.10
C PHE A 127 24.13 34.08 -18.83
N LEU A 128 24.88 35.07 -18.32
CA LEU A 128 24.98 36.38 -18.98
C LEU A 128 25.62 36.26 -20.37
N ILE A 129 26.69 35.50 -20.50
CA ILE A 129 27.33 35.24 -21.81
C ILE A 129 26.33 34.59 -22.78
N CYS A 130 25.54 33.61 -22.33
CA CYS A 130 24.53 32.95 -23.18
C CYS A 130 23.38 33.89 -23.58
N ARG A 131 22.94 34.78 -22.68
CA ARG A 131 21.96 35.83 -22.98
C ARG A 131 22.48 36.76 -24.07
N ASP A 132 23.68 37.29 -23.88
CA ASP A 132 24.31 38.23 -24.80
C ASP A 132 24.57 37.55 -26.15
N LEU A 133 24.92 36.26 -26.13
CA LEU A 133 25.09 35.44 -27.32
C LEU A 133 23.80 35.22 -28.09
N LEU A 134 22.68 34.97 -27.40
CA LEU A 134 21.36 34.86 -28.03
C LEU A 134 20.95 36.18 -28.71
N ILE A 135 21.17 37.32 -28.05
CA ILE A 135 20.89 38.64 -28.63
C ILE A 135 21.76 38.87 -29.87
N LEU A 136 23.06 38.54 -29.80
CA LEU A 136 23.97 38.63 -30.94
C LEU A 136 23.56 37.70 -32.09
N GLN A 137 23.11 36.47 -31.79
CA GLN A 137 22.60 35.54 -32.79
C GLN A 137 21.34 36.08 -33.48
N GLN A 138 20.42 36.70 -32.74
CA GLN A 138 19.25 37.37 -33.31
C GLN A 138 19.64 38.57 -34.18
N LEU A 139 20.65 39.34 -33.78
CA LEU A 139 21.20 40.41 -34.60
C LEU A 139 21.80 39.87 -35.90
N LEU A 140 22.58 38.79 -35.83
CA LEU A 140 23.15 38.13 -37.00
C LEU A 140 22.09 37.61 -37.98
N LEU A 141 20.94 37.13 -37.48
CA LEU A 141 19.81 36.74 -38.32
C LEU A 141 19.21 37.95 -39.06
N ARG A 142 18.96 39.06 -38.35
CA ARG A 142 18.45 40.31 -38.97
C ARG A 142 19.40 40.91 -40.00
N LEU A 143 20.71 40.74 -39.81
CA LEU A 143 21.75 41.23 -40.74
C LEU A 143 22.01 40.28 -41.91
N GLY A 144 21.83 38.98 -41.69
CA GLY A 144 21.91 37.96 -42.73
C GLY A 144 20.93 38.21 -43.88
N ASP A 145 19.75 38.75 -43.57
CA ASP A 145 18.75 39.17 -44.55
C ASP A 145 19.19 40.36 -45.43
N ALA A 146 20.16 41.16 -44.99
CA ALA A 146 20.53 42.42 -45.64
C ALA A 146 21.82 42.38 -46.48
N MET A 147 22.78 41.47 -46.19
CA MET A 147 24.15 41.60 -46.74
C MET A 147 24.83 40.34 -47.34
N ILE A 148 24.25 39.13 -47.30
CA ILE A 148 25.00 37.92 -47.74
C ILE A 148 24.19 37.04 -48.70
N LEU A 149 24.40 37.24 -50.00
CA LEU A 149 24.01 36.34 -51.10
C LEU A 149 24.84 35.04 -51.08
N GLY A 150 24.54 34.17 -50.11
CA GLY A 150 25.07 32.81 -49.93
C GLY A 150 24.10 31.96 -49.10
N GLY A 151 22.81 32.08 -49.45
CA GLY A 151 21.66 31.94 -48.54
C GLY A 151 21.03 30.56 -48.44
N GLY A 152 21.59 29.68 -47.60
CA GLY A 152 20.85 28.51 -47.12
C GLY A 152 21.58 27.73 -46.03
N GLN A 153 22.81 27.31 -46.29
CA GLN A 153 23.61 26.53 -45.33
C GLN A 153 24.06 27.34 -44.11
N LEU A 154 24.36 28.63 -44.30
CA LEU A 154 24.72 29.55 -43.21
C LEU A 154 23.51 29.88 -42.32
N PHE A 155 22.32 30.01 -42.92
CA PHE A 155 21.08 30.26 -42.19
C PHE A 155 20.66 29.04 -41.36
N GLN A 156 20.73 27.83 -41.96
CA GLN A 156 20.45 26.58 -41.25
C GLN A 156 21.41 26.35 -40.08
N SER A 157 22.71 26.60 -40.27
CA SER A 157 23.70 26.47 -39.20
C SER A 157 23.58 27.54 -38.12
N GLN A 158 23.10 28.74 -38.45
CA GLN A 158 22.76 29.76 -37.46
C GLN A 158 21.53 29.39 -36.62
N GLN A 159 20.49 28.84 -37.24
CA GLN A 159 19.31 28.35 -36.52
C GLN A 159 19.65 27.17 -35.60
N ASP A 160 20.49 26.22 -36.07
CA ASP A 160 20.98 25.12 -35.23
C ASP A 160 21.75 25.63 -34.00
N LEU A 161 22.59 26.66 -34.16
CA LEU A 161 23.31 27.26 -33.04
C LEU A 161 22.37 27.96 -32.05
N LEU A 162 21.28 28.57 -32.54
CA LEU A 162 20.28 29.24 -31.72
C LEU A 162 19.49 28.23 -30.88
N HIS A 163 19.12 27.09 -31.48
CA HIS A 163 18.49 25.98 -30.78
C HIS A 163 19.42 25.28 -29.77
N ARG A 164 20.75 25.43 -29.88
CA ARG A 164 21.71 24.94 -28.88
C ARG A 164 21.95 25.92 -27.74
N THR A 165 21.98 27.23 -28.01
CA THR A 165 22.19 28.26 -26.98
C THR A 165 21.00 28.41 -26.04
N SER A 166 19.78 28.16 -26.52
CA SER A 166 18.55 28.22 -25.72
C SER A 166 18.54 27.22 -24.55
N PRO A 167 18.72 25.89 -24.75
CA PRO A 167 18.88 24.92 -23.66
C PRO A 167 20.06 25.22 -22.75
N LEU A 168 21.17 25.71 -23.31
CA LEU A 168 22.36 26.08 -22.53
C LEU A 168 22.07 27.21 -21.53
N LEU A 169 21.37 28.26 -21.99
CA LEU A 169 20.90 29.35 -21.14
C LEU A 169 19.99 28.82 -20.01
N LEU A 170 19.05 27.93 -20.35
CA LEU A 170 18.10 27.35 -19.39
C LEU A 170 18.80 26.45 -18.35
N SER A 171 19.81 25.67 -18.75
CA SER A 171 20.66 24.89 -17.83
C SER A 171 21.39 25.79 -16.84
N TYR A 172 21.99 26.90 -17.32
CA TYR A 172 22.66 27.85 -16.42
C TYR A 172 21.69 28.63 -15.53
N TYR A 173 20.50 28.95 -16.03
CA TYR A 173 19.43 29.54 -15.24
C TYR A 173 19.01 28.60 -14.10
N LEU A 174 18.83 27.31 -14.39
CA LEU A 174 18.47 26.29 -13.40
C LEU A 174 19.54 26.13 -12.31
N ILE A 175 20.81 26.03 -12.70
CA ILE A 175 21.93 25.91 -11.74
C ILE A 175 22.02 27.19 -10.90
N ARG A 176 21.85 28.37 -11.52
CA ARG A 176 21.81 29.65 -10.81
C ARG A 176 20.66 29.67 -9.80
N TRP A 177 19.45 29.30 -10.20
CA TRP A 177 18.28 29.20 -9.33
C TRP A 177 18.55 28.24 -8.16
N ALA A 178 19.04 27.03 -8.43
CA ALA A 178 19.34 26.03 -7.40
C ALA A 178 20.39 26.52 -6.39
N SER A 179 21.39 27.29 -6.87
CA SER A 179 22.44 27.87 -6.01
C SER A 179 21.97 29.06 -5.16
N GLN A 180 20.79 29.62 -5.46
CA GLN A 180 20.20 30.75 -4.72
C GLN A 180 19.01 30.31 -3.87
N CYS A 181 18.39 29.18 -4.21
CA CYS A 181 17.25 28.64 -3.49
C CYS A 181 17.70 28.04 -2.14
N LEU A 182 17.04 28.49 -1.07
CA LEU A 182 17.28 28.01 0.28
C LEU A 182 16.62 26.65 0.50
N ALA A 183 17.31 25.80 1.25
CA ALA A 183 16.74 24.56 1.76
C ALA A 183 15.69 24.86 2.84
N SER A 184 14.65 24.04 2.87
CA SER A 184 13.64 24.04 3.93
C SER A 184 14.16 23.29 5.15
N ASP A 185 13.80 23.76 6.36
CA ASP A 185 14.04 23.00 7.58
C ASP A 185 13.02 21.86 7.69
N VAL A 186 13.51 20.61 7.77
CA VAL A 186 12.69 19.40 7.77
C VAL A 186 12.67 18.80 9.19
N PRO A 187 11.49 18.55 9.79
CA PRO A 187 11.41 17.91 11.09
C PRO A 187 11.87 16.45 11.04
N VAL A 188 12.49 15.98 12.12
CA VAL A 188 13.11 14.64 12.20
C VAL A 188 12.10 13.52 11.89
N ASP A 189 10.85 13.65 12.36
CA ASP A 189 9.79 12.66 12.12
C ASP A 189 9.50 12.47 10.63
N THR A 190 9.50 13.55 9.85
CA THR A 190 9.27 13.47 8.39
C THR A 190 10.46 12.87 7.66
N LEU A 191 11.68 13.10 8.16
CA LEU A 191 12.88 12.47 7.62
C LEU A 191 12.87 10.96 7.90
N GLU A 192 12.48 10.55 9.11
CA GLU A 192 12.36 9.13 9.47
C GLU A 192 11.29 8.42 8.64
N SER A 193 10.12 9.03 8.44
CA SER A 193 9.09 8.50 7.52
C SER A 193 9.60 8.39 6.08
N ASN A 194 10.32 9.39 5.57
CA ASN A 194 10.90 9.30 4.23
C ASN A 194 11.98 8.21 4.13
N LEU A 195 12.79 8.01 5.17
CA LEU A 195 13.75 6.92 5.23
C LEU A 195 13.06 5.55 5.17
N GLN A 196 11.94 5.38 5.87
CA GLN A 196 11.11 4.18 5.73
C GLN A 196 10.64 4.01 4.28
N HIS A 197 10.10 5.05 3.65
CA HIS A 197 9.66 5.00 2.25
C HIS A 197 10.81 4.70 1.27
N LEU A 198 12.00 5.25 1.49
CA LEU A 198 13.20 5.04 0.67
C LEU A 198 13.79 3.64 0.83
N SER A 199 13.76 3.08 2.05
CA SER A 199 14.19 1.71 2.31
C SER A 199 13.36 0.69 1.55
N VAL A 200 12.06 0.94 1.40
CA VAL A 200 11.15 0.06 0.65
C VAL A 200 11.41 0.12 -0.85
N LEU A 201 11.85 1.29 -1.32
CA LEU A 201 12.33 1.49 -2.68
C LEU A 201 13.78 1.01 -2.87
N GLU A 202 14.46 0.52 -1.83
CA GLU A 202 15.88 0.08 -1.86
C GLU A 202 16.84 1.18 -2.35
N LEU A 203 16.49 2.46 -2.18
CA LEU A 203 17.29 3.62 -2.61
C LEU A 203 18.28 4.10 -1.53
N THR A 204 18.51 3.32 -0.47
CA THR A 204 19.29 3.74 0.71
C THR A 204 20.81 3.80 0.48
N ASP A 205 21.33 3.07 -0.51
CA ASP A 205 22.78 2.96 -0.75
C ASP A 205 23.43 4.23 -1.32
N THR A 206 22.64 5.13 -1.91
CA THR A 206 23.15 6.37 -2.53
C THR A 206 23.17 7.54 -1.54
N THR A 207 22.36 7.46 -0.49
CA THR A 207 22.21 8.50 0.52
C THR A 207 22.55 7.95 1.89
N ALA A 208 23.85 7.82 2.16
CA ALA A 208 24.32 7.76 3.55
C ALA A 208 24.01 9.10 4.23
N LEU A 209 22.73 9.26 4.61
CA LEU A 209 22.16 10.33 5.41
C LEU A 209 22.77 10.19 6.80
N THR A 210 23.92 10.82 6.99
CA THR A 210 24.40 11.08 8.34
C THR A 210 23.34 11.97 8.99
N PRO A 211 22.76 11.58 10.15
CA PRO A 211 21.73 12.37 10.81
C PRO A 211 22.25 13.80 10.96
N HIS A 212 21.45 14.75 10.49
CA HIS A 212 21.80 16.17 10.44
C HIS A 212 22.50 16.59 11.74
N LYS A 213 23.81 16.84 11.66
CA LYS A 213 24.46 17.67 12.68
C LYS A 213 23.82 19.04 12.52
N LEU A 214 23.05 19.46 13.53
CA LEU A 214 22.56 20.82 13.79
C LEU A 214 23.21 21.84 12.85
N VAL A 215 22.52 22.13 11.74
CA VAL A 215 23.04 23.02 10.71
C VAL A 215 23.09 24.42 11.29
N SER A 216 24.30 24.98 11.40
CA SER A 216 24.54 26.25 12.10
C SER A 216 24.26 27.50 11.24
N SER A 217 23.83 27.34 9.98
CA SER A 217 23.61 28.45 9.02
C SER A 217 22.64 28.05 7.90
N PRO A 218 21.85 28.97 7.33
CA PRO A 218 20.97 28.66 6.19
C PRO A 218 21.79 28.13 5.01
N GLN A 219 21.43 26.95 4.51
CA GLN A 219 22.11 26.29 3.39
C GLN A 219 21.25 26.38 2.14
N THR A 220 21.88 26.57 0.99
CA THR A 220 21.25 26.44 -0.32
C THR A 220 21.13 24.98 -0.71
N ILE A 221 20.24 24.67 -1.66
CA ILE A 221 20.08 23.31 -2.19
C ILE A 221 21.40 22.75 -2.73
N VAL A 222 22.20 23.57 -3.41
CA VAL A 222 23.48 23.14 -3.98
C VAL A 222 24.50 22.83 -2.88
N GLU A 223 24.47 23.58 -1.77
CA GLU A 223 25.31 23.30 -0.61
C GLU A 223 24.92 21.99 0.08
N LEU A 224 23.62 21.70 0.19
CA LEU A 224 23.13 20.40 0.66
C LEU A 224 23.63 19.25 -0.23
N PHE A 225 23.41 19.35 -1.54
CA PHE A 225 23.84 18.34 -2.50
C PHE A 225 25.35 18.10 -2.45
N PHE A 226 26.14 19.16 -2.32
CA PHE A 226 27.58 19.05 -2.18
C PHE A 226 27.98 18.29 -0.91
N GLN A 227 27.34 18.60 0.23
CA GLN A 227 27.65 17.95 1.50
C GLN A 227 27.30 16.46 1.53
N GLU A 228 26.14 16.09 1.00
CA GLU A 228 25.57 14.73 1.12
C GLU A 228 26.14 13.75 0.09
N VAL A 229 26.19 14.17 -1.18
CA VAL A 229 26.44 13.28 -2.32
C VAL A 229 27.69 13.72 -3.10
N ALA A 230 27.69 14.92 -3.66
CA ALA A 230 28.69 15.31 -4.68
C ALA A 230 30.13 15.28 -4.15
N ARG A 231 30.35 15.71 -2.90
CA ARG A 231 31.68 15.69 -2.28
C ARG A 231 32.31 14.31 -2.31
N LYS A 232 31.55 13.22 -2.07
CA LYS A 232 32.10 11.86 -2.07
C LYS A 232 32.55 11.45 -3.47
N HIS A 233 31.72 11.71 -4.49
CA HIS A 233 32.02 11.41 -5.88
C HIS A 233 33.22 12.21 -6.40
N ILE A 234 33.22 13.53 -6.18
CA ILE A 234 34.31 14.42 -6.61
C ILE A 234 35.62 14.02 -5.95
N ILE A 235 35.61 13.77 -4.64
CA ILE A 235 36.80 13.31 -3.91
C ILE A 235 37.29 11.96 -4.48
N SER A 236 36.41 11.00 -4.70
CA SER A 236 36.81 9.70 -5.27
C SER A 236 37.43 9.84 -6.67
N HIS A 237 36.87 10.72 -7.51
CA HIS A 237 37.36 10.98 -8.86
C HIS A 237 38.72 11.69 -8.85
N LEU A 238 38.89 12.72 -8.02
CA LEU A 238 40.17 13.43 -7.87
C LEU A 238 41.29 12.52 -7.36
N PHE A 239 40.96 11.49 -6.56
CA PHE A 239 41.92 10.53 -6.02
C PHE A 239 42.12 9.26 -6.86
N SER A 240 41.23 8.96 -7.82
CA SER A 240 41.39 7.82 -8.74
C SER A 240 42.27 8.14 -9.96
N GLN A 241 42.45 9.42 -10.30
CA GLN A 241 43.27 9.82 -11.44
C GLN A 241 44.76 9.53 -11.18
N PRO A 242 45.41 8.66 -11.99
CA PRO A 242 46.75 8.14 -11.70
C PRO A 242 47.91 9.12 -11.98
N ASN A 243 47.64 10.33 -12.51
CA ASN A 243 48.65 11.17 -13.17
C ASN A 243 48.90 12.56 -12.58
N THR A 244 48.44 12.89 -11.37
CA THR A 244 48.87 14.12 -10.70
C THR A 244 49.63 13.81 -9.42
N SER A 245 50.87 14.27 -9.34
CA SER A 245 51.70 14.31 -8.14
C SER A 245 51.07 15.25 -7.10
N LEU A 246 49.98 14.80 -6.48
CA LEU A 246 49.21 15.49 -5.44
C LEU A 246 50.00 15.72 -4.13
N SER A 247 51.26 15.30 -4.05
CA SER A 247 52.09 15.44 -2.85
C SER A 247 52.59 16.87 -2.61
N GLU A 248 52.61 17.75 -3.61
CA GLU A 248 53.13 19.13 -3.46
C GLU A 248 52.14 20.24 -3.83
N THR A 249 51.10 19.96 -4.62
CA THR A 249 50.06 20.93 -5.05
C THR A 249 48.78 20.92 -4.20
N SER A 250 48.72 20.06 -3.18
CA SER A 250 47.52 19.73 -2.38
C SER A 250 46.98 20.84 -1.46
N LEU A 251 47.57 22.04 -1.46
CA LEU A 251 47.19 23.14 -0.56
C LEU A 251 46.86 24.47 -1.28
N ASN A 252 46.91 24.51 -2.62
CA ASN A 252 46.49 25.70 -3.36
C ASN A 252 44.97 25.78 -3.49
N TRP A 253 44.34 26.39 -2.48
CA TRP A 253 42.88 26.63 -2.43
C TRP A 253 42.24 27.07 -3.76
N PRO A 254 42.82 28.03 -4.53
CA PRO A 254 42.20 28.45 -5.79
C PRO A 254 42.15 27.36 -6.86
N HIS A 255 43.23 26.60 -7.03
CA HIS A 255 43.31 25.54 -8.04
C HIS A 255 42.36 24.39 -7.68
N LEU A 256 42.30 24.07 -6.40
CA LEU A 256 41.42 23.03 -5.91
C LEU A 256 39.94 23.42 -5.99
N ILE A 257 39.57 24.65 -5.61
CA ILE A 257 38.19 25.14 -5.77
C ILE A 257 37.79 25.08 -7.24
N THR A 258 38.70 25.44 -8.15
CA THR A 258 38.45 25.37 -9.60
C THR A 258 38.25 23.94 -10.08
N ALA A 259 39.07 22.98 -9.62
CA ALA A 259 38.91 21.56 -9.94
C ALA A 259 37.59 20.98 -9.39
N ILE A 260 37.28 21.26 -8.12
CA ILE A 260 36.02 20.82 -7.49
C ILE A 260 34.81 21.44 -8.20
N ALA A 261 34.88 22.73 -8.56
CA ALA A 261 33.81 23.39 -9.30
C ALA A 261 33.63 22.83 -10.71
N ALA A 262 34.73 22.44 -11.37
CA ALA A 262 34.71 21.80 -12.68
C ALA A 262 34.06 20.41 -12.63
N ASP A 263 34.26 19.65 -11.56
CA ASP A 263 33.60 18.35 -11.37
C ASP A 263 32.15 18.48 -10.83
N LEU A 264 31.83 19.54 -10.09
CA LEU A 264 30.48 19.76 -9.53
C LEU A 264 29.47 20.22 -10.59
N LEU A 265 29.90 21.01 -11.58
CA LEU A 265 29.01 21.53 -12.63
C LEU A 265 28.36 20.43 -13.49
N PRO A 266 29.10 19.40 -13.98
CA PRO A 266 28.51 18.24 -14.65
C PRO A 266 27.51 17.47 -13.77
N LEU A 267 27.76 17.36 -12.46
CA LEU A 267 26.83 16.68 -11.53
C LEU A 267 25.52 17.45 -11.33
N LEU A 268 25.55 18.77 -11.44
CA LEU A 268 24.36 19.64 -11.41
C LEU A 268 23.70 19.79 -12.78
N TRP A 269 24.32 19.25 -13.84
CA TRP A 269 23.83 19.42 -15.20
C TRP A 269 22.51 18.68 -15.41
N PRO A 270 21.48 19.32 -15.99
CA PRO A 270 20.15 18.73 -16.20
C PRO A 270 20.14 17.42 -16.98
N SER A 271 20.97 17.32 -18.02
CA SER A 271 21.05 16.15 -18.91
C SER A 271 21.92 15.03 -18.33
N ASN A 272 22.37 15.12 -17.07
CA ASN A 272 23.25 14.11 -16.50
C ASN A 272 22.50 12.77 -16.31
N PRO A 273 22.97 11.66 -16.91
CA PRO A 273 22.32 10.35 -16.81
C PRO A 273 22.27 9.81 -15.37
N GLY A 274 23.22 10.19 -14.52
CA GLY A 274 23.32 9.73 -13.14
C GLY A 274 22.17 10.21 -12.24
N PHE A 275 21.46 11.29 -12.61
CA PHE A 275 20.26 11.78 -11.92
C PHE A 275 20.42 12.01 -10.39
N LEU A 276 21.65 12.28 -9.94
CA LEU A 276 22.00 12.33 -8.52
C LEU A 276 21.45 13.55 -7.78
N PHE A 277 21.35 14.70 -8.46
CA PHE A 277 20.90 15.95 -7.84
C PHE A 277 19.41 15.88 -7.41
N PRO A 278 18.47 15.49 -8.29
CA PRO A 278 17.07 15.29 -7.90
C PRO A 278 16.87 14.16 -6.88
N GLU A 279 17.68 13.10 -6.98
CA GLU A 279 17.69 11.98 -6.03
C GLU A 279 18.04 12.45 -4.61
N CYS A 280 19.07 13.30 -4.48
CA CYS A 280 19.46 13.90 -3.19
C CYS A 280 18.37 14.81 -2.61
N LEU A 281 17.68 15.59 -3.44
CA LEU A 281 16.58 16.44 -2.97
C LEU A 281 15.40 15.65 -2.42
N MET A 282 15.08 14.52 -3.06
CA MET A 282 14.09 13.59 -2.56
C MET A 282 14.55 12.94 -1.24
N GLY A 283 15.82 12.54 -1.13
CA GLY A 283 16.40 11.97 0.10
C GLY A 283 16.35 12.92 1.30
N SER A 284 16.66 14.19 1.06
CA SER A 284 16.65 15.27 2.06
C SER A 284 15.27 15.90 2.31
N CYS A 285 14.20 15.32 1.76
CA CYS A 285 12.79 15.78 1.91
C CYS A 285 12.51 17.20 1.38
N GLN A 286 13.29 17.70 0.42
CA GLN A 286 13.13 19.04 -0.16
C GLN A 286 12.11 19.04 -1.32
N TYR A 287 10.87 18.62 -1.03
CA TYR A 287 9.87 18.36 -2.06
C TYR A 287 9.38 19.61 -2.80
N THR A 288 9.28 20.76 -2.13
CA THR A 288 8.82 22.01 -2.78
C THR A 288 9.84 22.52 -3.80
N GLN A 289 11.12 22.46 -3.43
CA GLN A 289 12.23 22.79 -4.31
C GLN A 289 12.31 21.79 -5.47
N LEU A 290 12.10 20.50 -5.19
CA LEU A 290 12.12 19.47 -6.22
C LEU A 290 10.99 19.65 -7.25
N GLN A 291 9.78 20.03 -6.82
CA GLN A 291 8.67 20.35 -7.73
C GLN A 291 9.01 21.51 -8.66
N GLU A 292 9.58 22.60 -8.12
CA GLU A 292 9.97 23.75 -8.92
C GLU A 292 11.12 23.40 -9.89
N TYR A 293 12.08 22.61 -9.45
CA TYR A 293 13.16 22.10 -10.31
C TYR A 293 12.60 21.30 -11.50
N ILE A 294 11.68 20.36 -11.25
CA ILE A 294 11.05 19.55 -12.30
C ILE A 294 10.20 20.43 -13.23
N ARG A 295 9.46 21.41 -12.69
CA ARG A 295 8.68 22.38 -13.47
C ARG A 295 9.57 23.16 -14.45
N LEU A 296 10.75 23.57 -13.99
CA LEU A 296 11.72 24.31 -14.79
C LEU A 296 12.34 23.45 -15.91
N LEU A 297 12.44 22.13 -15.72
CA LEU A 297 13.03 21.20 -16.70
C LEU A 297 12.06 20.69 -17.77
N GLN A 298 10.82 20.41 -17.38
CA GLN A 298 9.84 19.65 -18.16
C GLN A 298 9.64 20.11 -19.63
N PRO A 299 9.69 21.41 -19.98
CA PRO A 299 9.39 21.85 -21.36
C PRO A 299 10.49 21.57 -22.38
N TRP A 300 11.75 21.42 -21.96
CA TRP A 300 12.90 21.44 -22.87
C TRP A 300 13.91 20.32 -22.62
N CYS A 301 13.99 19.76 -21.41
CA CYS A 301 14.86 18.63 -21.13
C CYS A 301 14.11 17.31 -21.42
N HIS A 302 14.64 16.52 -22.37
CA HIS A 302 14.09 15.21 -22.74
C HIS A 302 14.86 14.03 -22.14
N VAL A 303 15.88 14.31 -21.32
CA VAL A 303 16.66 13.29 -20.60
C VAL A 303 16.00 13.06 -19.23
N ASN A 304 15.94 11.80 -18.79
CA ASN A 304 15.38 11.41 -17.48
C ASN A 304 13.92 11.83 -17.23
N VAL A 305 13.09 11.85 -18.28
CA VAL A 305 11.68 12.25 -18.20
C VAL A 305 10.88 11.29 -17.30
N GLY A 306 11.14 9.98 -17.40
CA GLY A 306 10.50 8.98 -16.56
C GLY A 306 10.83 9.16 -15.08
N SER A 307 12.12 9.37 -14.79
CA SER A 307 12.64 9.60 -13.45
C SER A 307 12.08 10.89 -12.85
N CYS A 308 11.98 11.97 -13.64
CA CYS A 308 11.33 13.21 -13.21
C CYS A 308 9.84 13.01 -12.89
N ARG A 309 9.12 12.24 -13.71
CA ARG A 309 7.70 11.91 -13.45
C ARG A 309 7.54 11.06 -12.19
N PHE A 310 8.42 10.09 -11.95
CA PHE A 310 8.43 9.32 -10.71
C PHE A 310 8.64 10.23 -9.49
N LEU A 311 9.61 11.13 -9.54
CA LEU A 311 9.87 12.07 -8.45
C LEU A 311 8.71 13.04 -8.23
N MET A 312 8.09 13.52 -9.30
CA MET A 312 6.88 14.35 -9.22
C MET A 312 5.74 13.59 -8.54
N GLY A 313 5.57 12.30 -8.86
CA GLY A 313 4.62 11.41 -8.20
C GLY A 313 4.87 11.34 -6.69
N ARG A 314 6.13 11.17 -6.27
CA ARG A 314 6.50 11.21 -4.84
C ARG A 314 6.23 12.56 -4.19
N CYS A 315 6.49 13.67 -4.88
CA CYS A 315 6.16 14.99 -4.36
C CYS A 315 4.64 15.13 -4.13
N TYR A 316 3.80 14.71 -5.08
CA TYR A 316 2.35 14.74 -4.92
C TYR A 316 1.84 13.83 -3.80
N LEU A 317 2.46 12.66 -3.57
CA LEU A 317 2.12 11.80 -2.44
C LEU A 317 2.34 12.52 -1.11
N VAL A 318 3.48 13.19 -0.93
CA VAL A 318 3.80 13.92 0.31
C VAL A 318 2.86 15.11 0.50
N MET A 319 2.43 15.75 -0.58
CA MET A 319 1.44 16.83 -0.54
C MET A 319 -0.01 16.36 -0.33
N GLY A 320 -0.27 15.04 -0.31
CA GLY A 320 -1.60 14.46 -0.14
C GLY A 320 -2.45 14.38 -1.42
N GLU A 321 -1.88 14.70 -2.59
CA GLU A 321 -2.59 14.65 -3.89
C GLU A 321 -2.40 13.28 -4.57
N GLY A 322 -2.97 12.24 -3.94
CA GLY A 322 -2.75 10.84 -4.33
C GLY A 322 -3.10 10.48 -5.79
N HIS A 323 -4.19 11.01 -6.35
CA HIS A 323 -4.58 10.71 -7.74
C HIS A 323 -3.59 11.27 -8.77
N LYS A 324 -3.10 12.51 -8.59
CA LYS A 324 -2.08 13.08 -9.48
C LYS A 324 -0.77 12.31 -9.37
N ALA A 325 -0.44 11.86 -8.16
CA ALA A 325 0.73 11.01 -7.96
C ALA A 325 0.64 9.72 -8.77
N LEU A 326 -0.51 9.05 -8.73
CA LEU A 326 -0.76 7.82 -9.50
C LEU A 326 -0.58 8.06 -11.01
N ASP A 327 -1.16 9.13 -11.55
CA ASP A 327 -1.00 9.47 -12.97
C ASP A 327 0.48 9.65 -13.34
N CYS A 328 1.26 10.33 -12.49
CA CYS A 328 2.70 10.50 -12.68
C CYS A 328 3.46 9.17 -12.64
N PHE A 329 3.12 8.24 -11.73
CA PHE A 329 3.73 6.91 -11.69
C PHE A 329 3.41 6.08 -12.94
N CYS A 330 2.15 6.09 -13.39
CA CYS A 330 1.74 5.39 -14.62
C CYS A 330 2.49 5.95 -15.84
N GLN A 331 2.67 7.27 -15.93
CA GLN A 331 3.42 7.91 -17.01
C GLN A 331 4.93 7.67 -16.93
N ALA A 332 5.49 7.35 -15.76
CA ALA A 332 6.89 6.98 -15.60
C ALA A 332 7.17 5.54 -16.03
N ALA A 333 6.18 4.65 -15.89
CA ALA A 333 6.29 3.24 -16.28
C ALA A 333 6.61 3.02 -17.77
N SER A 334 6.29 3.98 -18.66
CA SER A 334 6.61 3.87 -20.09
C SER A 334 8.11 3.95 -20.39
N GLU A 335 8.87 4.65 -19.55
CA GLU A 335 10.31 4.92 -19.72
C GLU A 335 11.21 3.99 -18.89
N VAL A 336 10.60 3.08 -18.12
CA VAL A 336 11.30 2.01 -17.41
C VAL A 336 12.08 1.12 -18.40
N GLY A 337 13.39 0.89 -18.13
CA GLY A 337 14.31 0.18 -19.02
C GLY A 337 15.12 1.08 -19.98
N LYS A 338 14.89 2.40 -19.96
CA LYS A 338 15.66 3.38 -20.75
C LYS A 338 16.55 4.30 -19.92
N GLU A 339 16.25 4.42 -18.63
CA GLU A 339 16.87 5.40 -17.73
C GLU A 339 17.57 4.68 -16.57
N GLU A 340 18.83 5.04 -16.30
CA GLU A 340 19.65 4.37 -15.29
C GLU A 340 19.06 4.43 -13.88
N PHE A 341 18.41 5.54 -13.51
CA PHE A 341 17.78 5.70 -12.20
C PHE A 341 16.60 4.72 -12.00
N LEU A 342 15.73 4.58 -12.99
CA LEU A 342 14.61 3.64 -12.92
C LEU A 342 15.11 2.19 -12.92
N ASP A 343 16.16 1.89 -13.68
CA ASP A 343 16.78 0.58 -13.66
C ASP A 343 17.44 0.28 -12.30
N ARG A 344 18.04 1.28 -11.64
CA ARG A 344 18.53 1.16 -10.25
C ARG A 344 17.40 0.86 -9.28
N LEU A 345 16.24 1.50 -9.43
CA LEU A 345 15.06 1.26 -8.59
C LEU A 345 14.51 -0.17 -8.73
N ILE A 346 14.66 -0.77 -9.91
CA ILE A 346 14.10 -2.07 -10.27
C ILE A 346 15.06 -3.23 -9.94
N ARG A 347 16.36 -2.97 -9.78
CA ARG A 347 17.35 -4.00 -9.44
C ARG A 347 16.99 -4.69 -8.12
N ALA A 348 16.36 -5.86 -8.22
CA ALA A 348 16.09 -6.72 -7.08
C ALA A 348 17.40 -7.38 -6.61
N GLU A 349 17.61 -7.41 -5.29
CA GLU A 349 18.61 -8.29 -4.66
C GLU A 349 18.22 -9.78 -4.80
N ASP A 350 16.92 -10.05 -4.98
CA ASP A 350 16.36 -11.39 -5.11
C ASP A 350 16.29 -11.85 -6.57
N GLY A 351 16.90 -13.01 -6.85
CA GLY A 351 17.06 -13.61 -8.17
C GLY A 351 15.80 -14.10 -8.89
N GLU A 352 14.65 -13.43 -8.73
CA GLU A 352 13.43 -13.72 -9.48
C GLU A 352 13.43 -13.00 -10.85
N MET A 353 14.25 -13.51 -11.77
CA MET A 353 14.42 -13.03 -13.15
C MET A 353 13.21 -13.29 -14.08
N ALA A 354 11.99 -13.46 -13.56
CA ALA A 354 10.83 -13.90 -14.36
C ALA A 354 9.83 -12.78 -14.71
N SER A 355 9.89 -11.62 -14.07
CA SER A 355 8.94 -10.52 -14.26
C SER A 355 9.46 -9.46 -15.24
N THR A 356 8.56 -8.86 -16.01
CA THR A 356 8.89 -7.69 -16.85
C THR A 356 9.35 -6.51 -15.99
N PRO A 357 10.25 -5.63 -16.47
CA PRO A 357 10.78 -4.52 -15.67
C PRO A 357 9.68 -3.54 -15.24
N ARG A 358 8.62 -3.39 -16.05
CA ARG A 358 7.43 -2.61 -15.69
C ARG A 358 6.66 -3.21 -14.53
N LEU A 359 6.55 -4.54 -14.46
CA LEU A 359 5.86 -5.21 -13.36
C LEU A 359 6.64 -5.08 -12.05
N GLN A 360 7.97 -5.17 -12.11
CA GLN A 360 8.85 -4.91 -10.95
C GLN A 360 8.71 -3.47 -10.46
N TYR A 361 8.65 -2.51 -11.39
CA TYR A 361 8.37 -1.11 -11.06
C TYR A 361 7.00 -0.96 -10.36
N TYR A 362 5.94 -1.57 -10.90
CA TYR A 362 4.62 -1.51 -10.27
C TYR A 362 4.61 -2.17 -8.89
N ASP A 363 5.31 -3.28 -8.67
CA ASP A 363 5.43 -3.90 -7.34
C ASP A 363 6.07 -2.94 -6.32
N LYS A 364 7.15 -2.23 -6.71
CA LYS A 364 7.78 -1.20 -5.86
C LYS A 364 6.82 -0.06 -5.53
N VAL A 365 6.08 0.45 -6.51
CA VAL A 365 5.10 1.53 -6.28
C VAL A 365 3.91 1.04 -5.45
N LEU A 366 3.46 -0.20 -5.62
CA LEU A 366 2.40 -0.80 -4.80
C LEU A 366 2.82 -0.90 -3.34
N ARG A 367 4.05 -1.36 -3.05
CA ARG A 367 4.59 -1.39 -1.69
C ARG A 367 4.69 0.02 -1.09
N LEU A 368 5.08 1.01 -1.88
CA LEU A 368 5.12 2.42 -1.43
C LEU A 368 3.72 2.92 -1.05
N LEU A 369 2.69 2.64 -1.87
CA LEU A 369 1.31 3.06 -1.60
C LEU A 369 0.68 2.31 -0.41
N ASP A 370 1.01 1.03 -0.20
CA ASP A 370 0.55 0.24 0.96
C ASP A 370 1.07 0.85 2.28
N ILE A 371 2.34 1.27 2.32
CA ILE A 371 2.95 1.89 3.52
C ILE A 371 2.36 3.25 3.84
N ILE A 372 2.06 4.05 2.82
CA ILE A 372 1.40 5.35 3.01
C ILE A 372 -0.07 5.16 3.44
N GLY A 373 -0.64 3.98 3.19
CA GLY A 373 -2.01 3.64 3.61
C GLY A 373 -3.08 4.21 2.69
N LEU A 374 -2.85 4.19 1.37
CA LEU A 374 -3.81 4.67 0.35
C LEU A 374 -4.44 3.50 -0.43
N PRO A 375 -5.41 2.77 0.14
CA PRO A 375 -5.92 1.51 -0.41
C PRO A 375 -6.60 1.67 -1.79
N GLU A 376 -7.29 2.79 -2.04
CA GLU A 376 -7.96 3.03 -3.32
C GLU A 376 -6.97 3.13 -4.49
N LEU A 377 -5.82 3.79 -4.28
CA LEU A 377 -4.78 3.94 -5.30
C LEU A 377 -4.07 2.62 -5.54
N VAL A 378 -3.86 1.82 -4.48
CA VAL A 378 -3.31 0.46 -4.58
C VAL A 378 -4.18 -0.40 -5.49
N ILE A 379 -5.51 -0.36 -5.32
CA ILE A 379 -6.46 -1.10 -6.16
C ILE A 379 -6.36 -0.67 -7.62
N GLN A 380 -6.33 0.64 -7.90
CA GLN A 380 -6.24 1.17 -9.26
C GLN A 380 -4.93 0.73 -9.93
N LEU A 381 -3.80 0.89 -9.25
CA LEU A 381 -2.49 0.49 -9.77
C LEU A 381 -2.39 -1.03 -9.96
N ALA A 382 -2.88 -1.82 -9.01
CA ALA A 382 -2.85 -3.28 -9.10
C ALA A 382 -3.73 -3.80 -10.25
N THR A 383 -4.86 -3.15 -10.52
CA THR A 383 -5.72 -3.48 -11.66
C THR A 383 -5.01 -3.22 -13.00
N LEU A 384 -4.28 -2.11 -13.10
CA LEU A 384 -3.43 -1.81 -14.26
C LEU A 384 -2.28 -2.83 -14.38
N ALA A 385 -1.60 -3.14 -13.28
CA ALA A 385 -0.51 -4.11 -13.25
C ALA A 385 -0.95 -5.52 -13.70
N ILE A 386 -2.19 -5.93 -13.42
CA ILE A 386 -2.74 -7.21 -13.90
C ILE A 386 -2.80 -7.27 -15.43
N THR A 387 -3.13 -6.16 -16.09
CA THR A 387 -3.17 -6.12 -17.57
C THR A 387 -1.79 -6.28 -18.19
N GLU A 388 -0.76 -5.76 -17.53
CA GLU A 388 0.65 -5.92 -17.94
C GLU A 388 1.23 -7.29 -17.56
N ALA A 389 0.67 -7.93 -16.53
CA ALA A 389 1.06 -9.25 -16.04
C ALA A 389 0.43 -10.43 -16.82
N ALA A 390 -0.11 -10.21 -18.02
CA ALA A 390 -0.94 -11.20 -18.74
C ALA A 390 -0.29 -12.59 -18.88
N ASP A 391 1.04 -12.64 -18.96
CA ASP A 391 1.79 -13.87 -19.19
C ASP A 391 2.25 -14.60 -17.91
N ASP A 392 2.25 -13.95 -16.74
CA ASP A 392 2.69 -14.55 -15.47
C ASP A 392 1.54 -14.76 -14.48
N TRP A 393 1.09 -16.00 -14.38
CA TRP A 393 0.01 -16.40 -13.47
C TRP A 393 0.36 -16.19 -11.99
N ARG A 394 1.65 -16.25 -11.61
CA ARG A 394 2.08 -16.08 -10.21
C ARG A 394 1.94 -14.63 -9.78
N SER A 395 2.41 -13.70 -10.61
CA SER A 395 2.23 -12.26 -10.40
C SER A 395 0.76 -11.85 -10.48
N GLN A 396 -0.05 -12.46 -11.35
CA GLN A 396 -1.50 -12.23 -11.33
C GLN A 396 -2.13 -12.69 -10.00
N ALA A 397 -1.69 -13.82 -9.46
CA ALA A 397 -2.19 -14.31 -8.18
C ALA A 397 -1.79 -13.41 -7.00
N THR A 398 -0.57 -12.85 -6.98
CA THR A 398 -0.15 -11.90 -5.92
C THR A 398 -0.96 -10.61 -6.00
N LEU A 399 -1.10 -10.04 -7.21
CA LEU A 399 -1.83 -8.80 -7.44
C LEU A 399 -3.33 -8.94 -7.12
N ARG A 400 -3.96 -10.05 -7.50
CA ARG A 400 -5.38 -10.32 -7.15
C ARG A 400 -5.59 -10.50 -5.65
N THR A 401 -4.67 -11.15 -4.94
CA THR A 401 -4.71 -11.22 -3.47
C THR A 401 -4.51 -9.83 -2.83
N CYS A 402 -3.66 -8.99 -3.40
CA CYS A 402 -3.49 -7.60 -2.97
C CYS A 402 -4.78 -6.79 -3.14
N ILE A 403 -5.41 -6.85 -4.32
CA ILE A 403 -6.70 -6.20 -4.61
C ILE A 403 -7.77 -6.67 -3.62
N PHE A 404 -7.87 -7.99 -3.40
CA PHE A 404 -8.80 -8.58 -2.43
C PHE A 404 -8.64 -7.98 -1.02
N LYS A 405 -7.40 -7.95 -0.50
CA LYS A 405 -7.10 -7.43 0.84
C LYS A 405 -7.55 -5.97 0.97
N HIS A 406 -7.22 -5.12 0.01
CA HIS A 406 -7.54 -3.68 0.08
C HIS A 406 -9.04 -3.40 -0.11
N HIS A 407 -9.76 -4.13 -0.98
CA HIS A 407 -11.22 -4.01 -1.05
C HIS A 407 -11.90 -4.49 0.23
N LEU A 408 -11.35 -5.53 0.87
CA LEU A 408 -11.85 -6.01 2.15
C LEU A 408 -11.62 -4.97 3.25
N ASP A 409 -10.46 -4.33 3.30
CA ASP A 409 -10.15 -3.26 4.26
C ASP A 409 -11.07 -2.05 4.08
N LEU A 410 -11.42 -1.68 2.83
CA LEU A 410 -12.38 -0.63 2.50
C LEU A 410 -13.85 -1.00 2.77
N GLY A 411 -14.18 -2.29 2.90
CA GLY A 411 -15.56 -2.77 3.09
C GLY A 411 -16.36 -2.95 1.80
N HIS A 412 -15.70 -2.97 0.64
CA HIS A 412 -16.32 -3.27 -0.65
C HIS A 412 -16.47 -4.78 -0.86
N ASN A 413 -17.43 -5.38 -0.15
CA ASN A 413 -17.58 -6.84 -0.05
C ASN A 413 -17.83 -7.54 -1.39
N SER A 414 -18.64 -6.97 -2.28
CA SER A 414 -18.92 -7.51 -3.61
C SER A 414 -17.66 -7.54 -4.50
N GLN A 415 -16.93 -6.42 -4.54
CA GLN A 415 -15.68 -6.30 -5.31
C GLN A 415 -14.58 -7.21 -4.77
N ALA A 416 -14.47 -7.34 -3.44
CA ALA A 416 -13.55 -8.29 -2.82
C ALA A 416 -13.89 -9.74 -3.23
N TYR A 417 -15.18 -10.11 -3.23
CA TYR A 417 -15.62 -11.43 -3.67
C TYR A 417 -15.33 -11.66 -5.17
N GLU A 418 -15.54 -10.68 -6.02
CA GLU A 418 -15.17 -10.76 -7.44
C GLU A 418 -13.66 -11.01 -7.62
N ALA A 419 -12.80 -10.24 -6.94
CA ALA A 419 -11.35 -10.41 -6.99
C ALA A 419 -10.90 -11.82 -6.54
N LEU A 420 -11.58 -12.38 -5.53
CA LEU A 420 -11.36 -13.74 -5.04
C LEU A 420 -11.71 -14.79 -6.10
N THR A 421 -12.86 -14.66 -6.77
CA THR A 421 -13.30 -15.64 -7.79
C THR A 421 -12.40 -15.64 -9.01
N GLN A 422 -11.77 -14.51 -9.33
CA GLN A 422 -10.87 -14.37 -10.46
C GLN A 422 -9.45 -14.89 -10.17
N ASN A 423 -9.09 -15.22 -8.93
CA ASN A 423 -7.72 -15.64 -8.60
C ASN A 423 -7.36 -16.99 -9.29
N PRO A 424 -6.26 -17.08 -10.06
CA PRO A 424 -5.87 -18.31 -10.74
C PRO A 424 -5.32 -19.39 -9.80
N ASP A 425 -4.82 -19.00 -8.61
CA ASP A 425 -4.26 -19.94 -7.64
C ASP A 425 -5.32 -20.39 -6.62
N SER A 426 -5.66 -21.67 -6.67
CA SER A 426 -6.61 -22.31 -5.75
C SER A 426 -6.20 -22.20 -4.27
N SER A 427 -4.91 -22.23 -3.95
CA SER A 427 -4.45 -22.19 -2.56
C SER A 427 -4.69 -20.82 -1.93
N ARG A 428 -4.25 -19.77 -2.62
CA ARG A 428 -4.48 -18.37 -2.23
C ARG A 428 -5.96 -18.00 -2.26
N GLN A 429 -6.73 -18.55 -3.17
CA GLN A 429 -8.18 -18.37 -3.19
C GLN A 429 -8.84 -18.87 -1.90
N LEU A 430 -8.42 -20.03 -1.37
CA LEU A 430 -8.93 -20.55 -0.10
C LEU A 430 -8.51 -19.69 1.09
N ASP A 431 -7.29 -19.16 1.10
CA ASP A 431 -6.84 -18.27 2.17
C ASP A 431 -7.58 -16.93 2.14
N CYS A 432 -7.79 -16.34 0.96
CA CYS A 432 -8.63 -15.16 0.79
C CYS A 432 -10.07 -15.44 1.26
N LEU A 433 -10.62 -16.62 0.94
CA LEU A 433 -11.96 -17.03 1.37
C LEU A 433 -12.07 -17.14 2.88
N ARG A 434 -11.08 -17.75 3.54
CA ARG A 434 -11.00 -17.82 5.00
C ARG A 434 -11.01 -16.42 5.59
N GLN A 435 -10.19 -15.51 5.07
CA GLN A 435 -10.12 -14.13 5.53
C GLN A 435 -11.44 -13.38 5.36
N LEU A 436 -12.08 -13.51 4.19
CA LEU A 436 -13.38 -12.91 3.90
C LEU A 436 -14.45 -13.34 4.92
N VAL A 437 -14.55 -14.65 5.17
CA VAL A 437 -15.51 -15.20 6.15
C VAL A 437 -15.23 -14.66 7.56
N VAL A 438 -13.97 -14.51 7.96
CA VAL A 438 -13.62 -13.93 9.28
C VAL A 438 -14.14 -12.51 9.37
N VAL A 439 -13.70 -11.66 8.44
CA VAL A 439 -13.89 -10.22 8.52
C VAL A 439 -15.37 -9.87 8.40
N LEU A 440 -16.12 -10.55 7.53
CA LEU A 440 -17.57 -10.33 7.43
C LEU A 440 -18.31 -10.76 8.69
N CYS A 441 -17.87 -11.84 9.36
CA CYS A 441 -18.47 -12.25 10.63
C CYS A 441 -18.16 -11.25 11.76
N GLU A 442 -16.92 -10.76 11.85
CA GLU A 442 -16.50 -9.74 12.83
C GLU A 442 -17.23 -8.41 12.61
N ARG A 443 -17.48 -8.04 11.35
CA ARG A 443 -18.25 -6.83 10.97
C ARG A 443 -19.76 -7.01 11.06
N SER A 444 -20.26 -8.20 11.38
CA SER A 444 -21.69 -8.55 11.41
C SER A 444 -22.44 -8.37 10.08
N GLN A 445 -21.73 -8.34 8.94
CA GLN A 445 -22.30 -8.24 7.59
C GLN A 445 -22.70 -9.63 7.05
N LEU A 446 -23.65 -10.27 7.74
CA LEU A 446 -24.02 -11.67 7.51
C LEU A 446 -24.87 -11.88 6.24
N GLN A 447 -25.58 -10.85 5.78
CA GLN A 447 -26.44 -10.92 4.59
C GLN A 447 -25.61 -11.19 3.33
N ASP A 448 -24.58 -10.37 3.10
CA ASP A 448 -23.65 -10.52 1.97
C ASP A 448 -23.07 -11.94 1.92
N LEU A 449 -22.68 -12.50 3.08
CA LEU A 449 -22.11 -13.84 3.16
C LEU A 449 -23.09 -14.94 2.71
N VAL A 450 -24.39 -14.76 2.92
CA VAL A 450 -25.42 -15.74 2.51
C VAL A 450 -25.77 -15.56 1.03
N GLU A 451 -25.87 -14.32 0.58
CA GLU A 451 -26.31 -13.96 -0.78
C GLU A 451 -25.27 -14.28 -1.86
N PHE A 452 -23.97 -14.29 -1.52
CA PHE A 452 -22.93 -14.60 -2.51
C PHE A 452 -23.12 -15.99 -3.15
N PRO A 453 -22.82 -16.13 -4.46
CA PRO A 453 -23.09 -17.35 -5.22
C PRO A 453 -22.08 -18.49 -5.00
N TYR A 454 -20.89 -18.23 -4.44
CA TYR A 454 -19.78 -19.18 -4.18
C TYR A 454 -19.56 -20.29 -5.22
N VAL A 455 -19.56 -19.96 -6.52
CA VAL A 455 -19.37 -20.94 -7.59
C VAL A 455 -18.12 -21.79 -7.32
N ASN A 456 -18.28 -23.12 -7.23
CA ASN A 456 -17.25 -24.11 -6.89
C ASN A 456 -16.58 -24.00 -5.49
N LEU A 457 -16.93 -23.01 -4.67
CA LEU A 457 -16.38 -22.78 -3.33
C LEU A 457 -17.36 -23.13 -2.20
N HIS A 458 -18.55 -23.63 -2.54
CA HIS A 458 -19.62 -23.94 -1.58
C HIS A 458 -19.17 -24.84 -0.42
N ASN A 459 -18.50 -25.95 -0.74
CA ASN A 459 -18.07 -26.92 0.27
C ASN A 459 -17.00 -26.33 1.20
N GLU A 460 -16.13 -25.49 0.65
CA GLU A 460 -15.06 -24.83 1.40
C GLU A 460 -15.61 -23.80 2.37
N VAL A 461 -16.56 -22.96 1.95
CA VAL A 461 -17.25 -22.01 2.84
C VAL A 461 -17.94 -22.75 3.99
N VAL A 462 -18.68 -23.81 3.67
CA VAL A 462 -19.36 -24.63 4.68
C VAL A 462 -18.32 -25.24 5.63
N GLY A 463 -17.22 -25.81 5.13
CA GLY A 463 -16.14 -26.35 5.96
C GLY A 463 -15.48 -25.30 6.86
N ILE A 464 -15.26 -24.07 6.37
CA ILE A 464 -14.70 -22.96 7.15
C ILE A 464 -15.67 -22.52 8.24
N ILE A 465 -16.96 -22.33 7.93
CA ILE A 465 -17.97 -21.92 8.91
C ILE A 465 -18.20 -23.04 9.93
N GLU A 466 -18.27 -24.31 9.51
CA GLU A 466 -18.42 -25.46 10.41
C GLU A 466 -17.23 -25.60 11.37
N SER A 467 -16.00 -25.52 10.86
CA SER A 467 -14.79 -25.63 11.68
C SER A 467 -14.72 -24.50 12.72
N ARG A 468 -15.10 -23.27 12.34
CA ARG A 468 -15.20 -22.14 13.26
C ARG A 468 -16.34 -22.28 14.24
N ALA A 469 -17.52 -22.71 13.78
CA ALA A 469 -18.67 -22.95 14.63
C ALA A 469 -18.31 -23.93 15.75
N ARG A 470 -17.60 -25.02 15.44
CA ARG A 470 -17.13 -26.03 16.41
C ARG A 470 -16.00 -25.54 17.33
N ALA A 471 -15.18 -24.60 16.89
CA ALA A 471 -14.01 -24.11 17.63
C ALA A 471 -14.30 -22.92 18.55
N VAL A 472 -15.26 -22.06 18.18
CA VAL A 472 -15.57 -20.82 18.89
C VAL A 472 -16.64 -21.07 19.97
N ASP A 473 -16.58 -20.28 21.05
CA ASP A 473 -17.57 -20.31 22.13
C ASP A 473 -18.95 -19.84 21.66
N LEU A 474 -19.98 -20.63 22.00
CA LEU A 474 -21.37 -20.44 21.57
C LEU A 474 -21.99 -19.09 21.99
N MET A 475 -21.38 -18.40 22.96
CA MET A 475 -21.89 -17.15 23.52
C MET A 475 -21.30 -15.90 22.87
N THR A 476 -20.29 -16.02 22.01
CA THR A 476 -19.62 -14.87 21.37
C THR A 476 -20.14 -14.59 19.97
N HIS A 477 -20.15 -15.59 19.09
CA HIS A 477 -20.54 -15.46 17.69
C HIS A 477 -21.51 -16.57 17.28
N ASN A 478 -22.59 -16.20 16.60
CA ASN A 478 -23.67 -17.13 16.22
C ASN A 478 -23.40 -17.85 14.88
N TYR A 479 -22.25 -18.52 14.74
CA TYR A 479 -21.89 -19.23 13.51
C TYR A 479 -22.89 -20.34 13.11
N TYR A 480 -23.53 -21.00 14.08
CA TYR A 480 -24.56 -22.02 13.79
C TYR A 480 -25.85 -21.41 13.22
N GLU A 481 -26.28 -20.25 13.71
CA GLU A 481 -27.45 -19.53 13.18
C GLU A 481 -27.17 -19.03 11.75
N LEU A 482 -25.94 -18.54 11.50
CA LEU A 482 -25.47 -18.17 10.17
C LEU A 482 -25.46 -19.37 9.22
N LEU A 483 -24.88 -20.50 9.64
CA LEU A 483 -24.80 -21.70 8.82
C LEU A 483 -26.19 -22.27 8.50
N TYR A 484 -27.12 -22.16 9.44
CA TYR A 484 -28.52 -22.48 9.20
C TYR A 484 -29.15 -21.56 8.15
N ALA A 485 -29.03 -20.24 8.30
CA ALA A 485 -29.55 -19.26 7.35
C ALA A 485 -28.99 -19.51 5.93
N PHE A 486 -27.70 -19.81 5.85
CA PHE A 486 -26.99 -20.15 4.62
C PHE A 486 -27.57 -21.39 3.92
N HIS A 487 -27.88 -22.45 4.67
CA HIS A 487 -28.49 -23.65 4.10
C HIS A 487 -29.96 -23.46 3.73
N ILE A 488 -30.72 -22.69 4.51
CA ILE A 488 -32.13 -22.37 4.21
C ILE A 488 -32.24 -21.55 2.92
N TYR A 489 -31.40 -20.53 2.75
CA TYR A 489 -31.39 -19.68 1.55
C TYR A 489 -31.16 -20.50 0.26
N ARG A 490 -30.36 -21.58 0.35
CA ARG A 490 -30.09 -22.48 -0.79
C ARG A 490 -30.98 -23.71 -0.85
N HIS A 491 -32.07 -23.73 -0.08
CA HIS A 491 -33.03 -24.85 0.00
C HIS A 491 -32.42 -26.20 0.39
N ASN A 492 -31.27 -26.20 1.05
CA ASN A 492 -30.60 -27.40 1.55
C ASN A 492 -31.12 -27.75 2.96
N TYR A 493 -32.41 -28.05 3.04
CA TYR A 493 -33.11 -28.28 4.32
C TYR A 493 -32.51 -29.42 5.14
N ARG A 494 -31.94 -30.45 4.49
CA ARG A 494 -31.32 -31.57 5.19
C ARG A 494 -30.10 -31.14 6.01
N LYS A 495 -29.18 -30.41 5.37
CA LYS A 495 -27.98 -29.90 6.02
C LYS A 495 -28.34 -28.83 7.06
N ALA A 496 -29.33 -27.98 6.77
CA ALA A 496 -29.85 -27.02 7.75
C ALA A 496 -30.34 -27.70 9.04
N GLY A 497 -31.09 -28.81 8.89
CA GLY A 497 -31.56 -29.63 10.00
C GLY A 497 -30.41 -30.25 10.81
N THR A 498 -29.42 -30.84 10.13
CA THR A 498 -28.21 -31.39 10.78
C THR A 498 -27.47 -30.35 11.62
N VAL A 499 -27.27 -29.15 11.07
CA VAL A 499 -26.54 -28.07 11.73
C VAL A 499 -27.28 -27.57 12.98
N MET A 500 -28.60 -27.39 12.90
CA MET A 500 -29.41 -26.98 14.04
C MET A 500 -29.49 -28.06 15.12
N PHE A 501 -29.52 -29.34 14.72
CA PHE A 501 -29.46 -30.44 15.65
C PHE A 501 -28.10 -30.50 16.38
N GLU A 502 -26.98 -30.35 15.65
CA GLU A 502 -25.64 -30.26 16.24
C GLU A 502 -25.52 -29.07 17.21
N TYR A 503 -26.08 -27.91 16.84
CA TYR A 503 -26.12 -26.73 17.69
C TYR A 503 -26.90 -26.97 18.98
N GLY A 504 -28.09 -27.58 18.90
CA GLY A 504 -28.90 -27.94 20.07
C GLY A 504 -28.18 -28.93 20.99
N MET A 505 -27.52 -29.94 20.44
CA MET A 505 -26.71 -30.89 21.21
C MET A 505 -25.57 -30.22 21.97
N ARG A 506 -24.87 -29.28 21.31
CA ARG A 506 -23.75 -28.56 21.94
C ARG A 506 -24.23 -27.57 23.01
N LEU A 507 -25.34 -26.85 22.75
CA LEU A 507 -26.00 -25.99 23.74
C LEU A 507 -26.38 -26.75 25.00
N GLY A 508 -26.93 -27.96 24.88
CA GLY A 508 -27.28 -28.80 26.04
C GLY A 508 -26.06 -29.22 26.88
N ARG A 509 -24.89 -29.36 26.24
CA ARG A 509 -23.64 -29.73 26.94
C ARG A 509 -22.98 -28.53 27.62
N GLU A 510 -22.85 -27.42 26.90
CA GLU A 510 -22.03 -26.26 27.28
C GLU A 510 -22.83 -25.15 27.99
N VAL A 511 -24.10 -24.92 27.62
CA VAL A 511 -24.91 -23.78 28.09
C VAL A 511 -26.14 -24.26 28.84
N ARG A 512 -25.93 -24.73 30.08
CA ARG A 512 -26.99 -25.25 30.98
C ARG A 512 -27.73 -24.16 31.76
N THR A 513 -28.12 -23.11 31.06
CA THR A 513 -28.94 -22.01 31.61
C THR A 513 -30.36 -22.13 31.11
N LEU A 514 -31.33 -21.47 31.77
CA LEU A 514 -32.71 -21.42 31.31
C LEU A 514 -32.80 -20.96 29.84
N ARG A 515 -32.04 -19.90 29.48
CA ARG A 515 -31.98 -19.38 28.11
C ARG A 515 -31.31 -20.36 27.13
N GLY A 516 -30.30 -21.10 27.58
CA GLY A 516 -29.66 -22.16 26.79
C GLY A 516 -30.60 -23.32 26.48
N LEU A 517 -31.39 -23.77 27.47
CA LEU A 517 -32.42 -24.81 27.30
C LEU A 517 -33.56 -24.34 26.37
N GLN A 518 -33.98 -23.08 26.47
CA GLN A 518 -34.94 -22.49 25.53
C GLN A 518 -34.40 -22.50 24.10
N LYS A 519 -33.15 -22.05 23.91
CA LYS A 519 -32.50 -22.10 22.60
C LYS A 519 -32.37 -23.53 22.08
N GLN A 520 -31.97 -24.48 22.93
CA GLN A 520 -31.87 -25.89 22.58
C GLN A 520 -33.20 -26.44 22.05
N GLY A 521 -34.31 -26.18 22.74
CA GLY A 521 -35.65 -26.58 22.29
C GLY A 521 -36.00 -25.96 20.93
N ASN A 522 -35.72 -24.67 20.74
CA ASN A 522 -35.95 -23.98 19.46
C ASN A 522 -35.10 -24.57 18.32
N CYS A 523 -33.84 -24.94 18.58
CA CYS A 523 -32.97 -25.57 17.60
C CYS A 523 -33.50 -26.93 17.15
N TYR A 524 -33.96 -27.78 18.08
CA TYR A 524 -34.56 -29.07 17.71
C TYR A 524 -35.87 -28.91 16.94
N LEU A 525 -36.72 -27.95 17.34
CA LEU A 525 -37.92 -27.63 16.57
C LEU A 525 -37.59 -27.16 15.15
N ALA A 526 -36.58 -26.30 15.00
CA ALA A 526 -36.10 -25.86 13.69
C ALA A 526 -35.59 -27.04 12.85
N ALA A 527 -34.85 -27.97 13.46
CA ALA A 527 -34.36 -29.17 12.77
C ALA A 527 -35.50 -30.09 12.31
N ILE A 528 -36.50 -30.35 13.17
CA ILE A 528 -37.70 -31.13 12.83
C ILE A 528 -38.46 -30.46 11.69
N ASN A 529 -38.67 -29.14 11.76
CA ASN A 529 -39.34 -28.39 10.71
C ASN A 529 -38.59 -28.51 9.37
N CYS A 530 -37.26 -28.41 9.37
CA CYS A 530 -36.44 -28.60 8.17
C CYS A 530 -36.58 -30.01 7.59
N LEU A 531 -36.57 -31.05 8.42
CA LEU A 531 -36.71 -32.44 7.94
C LEU A 531 -38.12 -32.74 7.42
N ARG A 532 -39.16 -32.14 8.01
CA ARG A 532 -40.56 -32.26 7.54
C ARG A 532 -40.81 -31.59 6.19
N LEU A 533 -39.98 -30.61 5.80
CA LEU A 533 -40.02 -30.00 4.46
C LEU A 533 -39.45 -30.92 3.37
N ILE A 534 -38.80 -32.02 3.76
CA ILE A 534 -38.16 -32.98 2.86
C ILE A 534 -39.06 -34.22 2.75
N ARG A 535 -38.93 -34.96 1.65
CA ARG A 535 -39.58 -36.26 1.52
C ARG A 535 -39.11 -37.20 2.66
N PRO A 536 -40.02 -38.02 3.22
CA PRO A 536 -39.72 -38.87 4.37
C PRO A 536 -38.55 -39.84 4.13
N GLU A 537 -38.37 -40.30 2.88
CA GLU A 537 -37.26 -41.18 2.46
C GLU A 537 -35.85 -40.58 2.70
N TYR A 538 -35.73 -39.26 2.77
CA TYR A 538 -34.46 -38.55 2.95
C TYR A 538 -34.37 -37.81 4.30
N ALA A 539 -35.34 -38.01 5.19
CA ALA A 539 -35.47 -37.31 6.47
C ALA A 539 -34.64 -37.97 7.59
N TRP A 540 -33.33 -38.03 7.40
CA TRP A 540 -32.38 -38.62 8.35
C TRP A 540 -31.11 -37.78 8.51
N ILE A 541 -30.57 -37.78 9.73
CA ILE A 541 -29.34 -37.08 10.14
C ILE A 541 -28.28 -38.11 10.51
N VAL A 542 -27.01 -37.75 10.26
CA VAL A 542 -25.84 -38.58 10.59
C VAL A 542 -25.13 -37.97 11.78
N GLN A 543 -24.92 -38.77 12.83
CA GLN A 543 -24.15 -38.35 14.00
C GLN A 543 -23.02 -39.35 14.29
N PRO A 544 -21.83 -38.90 14.72
CA PRO A 544 -20.91 -39.78 15.42
C PRO A 544 -21.54 -40.24 16.75
N ALA A 545 -21.58 -41.56 16.98
CA ALA A 545 -22.21 -42.17 18.15
C ALA A 545 -21.71 -41.54 19.47
N SER A 546 -22.61 -41.41 20.45
CA SER A 546 -22.30 -40.86 21.77
C SER A 546 -21.15 -41.62 22.42
N GLY A 547 -19.98 -40.97 22.57
CA GLY A 547 -18.75 -41.56 23.09
C GLY A 547 -17.59 -41.65 22.08
N ALA A 548 -17.83 -41.36 20.80
CA ALA A 548 -16.75 -41.25 19.81
C ALA A 548 -15.89 -40.00 20.07
N VAL A 549 -14.63 -40.21 20.44
CA VAL A 549 -13.64 -39.14 20.59
C VAL A 549 -13.34 -38.56 19.20
N TYR A 550 -13.66 -37.29 19.00
CA TYR A 550 -13.27 -36.56 17.80
C TYR A 550 -11.78 -36.17 17.94
N GLU A 551 -10.86 -36.99 17.44
CA GLU A 551 -9.47 -36.55 17.29
C GLU A 551 -9.37 -35.58 16.11
N ARG A 552 -8.87 -34.37 16.38
CA ARG A 552 -8.49 -33.40 15.34
C ARG A 552 -7.47 -34.05 14.40
N PRO A 553 -7.59 -33.89 13.07
CA PRO A 553 -6.47 -34.12 12.17
C PRO A 553 -5.28 -33.26 12.62
N GLY A 554 -4.19 -33.88 13.09
CA GLY A 554 -2.98 -33.20 13.56
C GLY A 554 -2.77 -33.12 15.08
N ALA A 555 -3.65 -33.70 15.91
CA ALA A 555 -3.36 -33.83 17.34
C ALA A 555 -2.26 -34.89 17.57
N SER A 556 -1.22 -34.56 18.36
CA SER A 556 -0.16 -35.51 18.70
C SER A 556 -0.76 -36.74 19.43
N PRO A 557 -0.34 -37.97 19.09
CA PRO A 557 -0.86 -39.18 19.72
C PRO A 557 -0.62 -39.12 21.23
N LYS A 558 -1.67 -39.30 22.03
CA LYS A 558 -1.52 -39.43 23.49
C LYS A 558 -0.73 -40.71 23.78
N ARG A 559 0.46 -40.56 24.35
CA ARG A 559 1.30 -41.68 24.81
C ARG A 559 0.89 -42.06 26.23
N SER A 560 0.91 -43.36 26.55
CA SER A 560 0.81 -43.80 27.94
C SER A 560 2.06 -43.37 28.73
N HIS A 561 2.02 -43.51 30.06
CA HIS A 561 3.15 -43.24 30.95
C HIS A 561 4.43 -44.06 30.58
N ASP A 562 4.28 -45.16 29.83
CA ASP A 562 5.37 -46.03 29.38
C ASP A 562 5.83 -45.76 27.93
N GLY A 563 5.36 -44.67 27.31
CA GLY A 563 5.84 -44.24 25.98
C GLY A 563 5.31 -45.04 24.79
N GLU A 564 4.46 -46.04 25.01
CA GLU A 564 3.75 -46.75 23.94
C GLU A 564 2.55 -45.93 23.41
N CYS A 565 2.41 -45.89 22.08
CA CYS A 565 1.24 -45.32 21.42
C CYS A 565 0.03 -46.21 21.72
N THR A 566 -0.95 -45.72 22.47
CA THR A 566 -2.22 -46.43 22.66
C THR A 566 -2.90 -46.60 21.30
N ALA A 567 -3.27 -47.83 20.94
CA ALA A 567 -3.98 -48.12 19.70
C ALA A 567 -5.28 -47.30 19.63
N VAL A 568 -5.43 -46.56 18.52
CA VAL A 568 -6.63 -45.77 18.20
C VAL A 568 -7.84 -46.71 18.15
N PRO A 569 -8.95 -46.46 18.86
CA PRO A 569 -10.17 -47.22 18.66
C PRO A 569 -10.75 -46.86 17.28
N THR A 570 -10.46 -47.69 16.27
CA THR A 570 -10.95 -47.59 14.89
C THR A 570 -12.41 -48.03 14.76
N ALA A 571 -13.31 -47.39 15.48
CA ALA A 571 -14.73 -47.50 15.22
C ALA A 571 -15.38 -46.13 15.41
N ARG A 572 -15.36 -45.31 14.36
CA ARG A 572 -16.33 -44.22 14.21
C ARG A 572 -17.69 -44.90 14.02
N GLN A 573 -18.34 -45.30 15.10
CA GLN A 573 -19.72 -45.76 15.04
C GLN A 573 -20.55 -44.55 14.59
N ILE A 574 -21.18 -44.68 13.43
CA ILE A 574 -22.03 -43.67 12.84
C ILE A 574 -23.47 -44.07 13.15
N GLU A 575 -24.21 -43.20 13.81
CA GLU A 575 -25.63 -43.37 14.13
C GLU A 575 -26.46 -42.57 13.14
N ILE A 576 -27.46 -43.22 12.56
CA ILE A 576 -28.44 -42.58 11.66
C ILE A 576 -29.68 -42.33 12.51
N LEU A 577 -30.02 -41.05 12.69
CA LEU A 577 -31.20 -40.63 13.44
C LEU A 577 -32.33 -40.32 12.46
N GLU A 578 -33.46 -40.98 12.67
CA GLU A 578 -34.71 -40.73 11.94
C GLU A 578 -35.55 -39.66 12.64
N LEU A 579 -36.57 -39.15 11.96
CA LEU A 579 -37.45 -38.09 12.48
C LEU A 579 -38.03 -38.42 13.86
N GLU A 580 -38.40 -39.68 14.11
CA GLU A 580 -38.94 -40.12 15.40
C GLU A 580 -37.93 -39.94 16.54
N ASP A 581 -36.64 -40.16 16.29
CA ASP A 581 -35.59 -40.02 17.29
C ASP A 581 -35.31 -38.55 17.60
N LEU A 582 -35.37 -37.69 16.59
CA LEU A 582 -35.33 -36.23 16.77
C LEU A 582 -36.52 -35.70 17.57
N GLU A 583 -37.71 -36.26 17.37
CA GLU A 583 -38.90 -35.91 18.14
C GLU A 583 -38.76 -36.33 19.62
N LYS A 584 -38.15 -37.48 19.90
CA LYS A 584 -37.83 -37.92 21.28
C LYS A 584 -36.84 -36.97 21.97
N GLU A 585 -35.78 -36.56 21.28
CA GLU A 585 -34.79 -35.60 21.82
C GLU A 585 -35.40 -34.20 22.03
N CYS A 586 -36.25 -33.75 21.10
CA CYS A 586 -36.99 -32.50 21.26
C CYS A 586 -37.95 -32.54 22.46
N MET A 587 -38.64 -33.67 22.66
CA MET A 587 -39.49 -33.90 23.83
C MET A 587 -38.68 -33.82 25.12
N LEU A 588 -37.52 -34.49 25.17
CA LEU A 588 -36.62 -34.45 26.32
C LEU A 588 -36.15 -33.02 26.63
N ALA A 589 -35.72 -32.26 25.61
CA ALA A 589 -35.32 -30.87 25.78
C ALA A 589 -36.46 -29.98 26.29
N ARG A 590 -37.69 -30.20 25.80
CA ARG A 590 -38.87 -29.48 26.27
C ARG A 590 -39.18 -29.80 27.74
N ILE A 591 -39.06 -31.07 28.13
CA ILE A 591 -39.28 -31.52 29.51
C ILE A 591 -38.22 -30.92 30.45
N ARG A 592 -36.95 -30.90 30.04
CA ARG A 592 -35.88 -30.19 30.76
C ARG A 592 -36.18 -28.71 30.95
N LEU A 593 -36.70 -28.05 29.90
CA LEU A 593 -37.10 -26.65 29.96
C LEU A 593 -38.28 -26.45 30.93
N THR A 594 -39.30 -27.32 30.92
CA THR A 594 -40.45 -27.19 31.83
C THR A 594 -40.03 -27.32 33.30
N LEU A 595 -39.09 -28.23 33.61
CA LEU A 595 -38.54 -28.33 34.96
C LEU A 595 -37.77 -27.07 35.34
N ALA A 596 -36.90 -26.58 34.45
CA ALA A 596 -36.12 -25.37 34.68
C ALA A 596 -36.98 -24.09 34.80
N GLN A 597 -38.16 -24.05 34.19
CA GLN A 597 -39.12 -22.95 34.34
C GLN A 597 -39.84 -23.01 35.69
N HIS A 598 -40.15 -24.21 36.17
CA HIS A 598 -40.80 -24.42 37.47
C HIS A 598 -39.84 -24.14 38.63
N ASP A 599 -38.56 -24.53 38.49
CA ASP A 599 -37.51 -24.20 39.45
C ASP A 599 -36.22 -23.79 38.71
N PRO A 600 -35.91 -22.47 38.64
CA PRO A 600 -34.71 -21.96 37.96
C PRO A 600 -33.39 -22.54 38.49
N SER A 601 -33.35 -22.98 39.77
CA SER A 601 -32.15 -23.54 40.38
C SER A 601 -31.78 -24.93 39.82
N THR A 602 -32.76 -25.62 39.23
CA THR A 602 -32.61 -26.97 38.67
C THR A 602 -32.06 -26.98 37.24
N ALA A 603 -31.91 -25.82 36.58
CA ALA A 603 -31.53 -25.74 35.17
C ALA A 603 -30.20 -26.45 34.84
N ALA A 604 -29.22 -26.37 35.75
CA ALA A 604 -27.93 -27.05 35.58
C ALA A 604 -28.04 -28.57 35.67
N VAL A 605 -28.90 -29.06 36.58
CA VAL A 605 -29.12 -30.49 36.85
C VAL A 605 -29.97 -31.11 35.74
N ALA A 606 -31.04 -30.41 35.32
CA ALA A 606 -31.91 -30.80 34.22
C ALA A 606 -31.16 -30.92 32.88
N GLY A 607 -30.17 -30.05 32.63
CA GLY A 607 -29.35 -30.10 31.42
C GLY A 607 -28.48 -31.35 31.30
N SER A 608 -28.07 -31.95 32.42
CA SER A 608 -27.20 -33.15 32.44
C SER A 608 -27.92 -34.47 32.67
N SER A 609 -29.19 -34.43 33.08
CA SER A 609 -29.89 -35.64 33.52
C SER A 609 -30.20 -36.59 32.37
N SER A 610 -30.00 -37.89 32.61
CA SER A 610 -30.51 -38.94 31.73
C SER A 610 -32.05 -38.97 31.73
N PRO A 611 -32.71 -39.62 30.76
CA PRO A 611 -34.17 -39.78 30.79
C PRO A 611 -34.68 -40.42 32.09
N GLU A 612 -33.94 -41.38 32.66
CA GLU A 612 -34.30 -42.04 33.92
C GLU A 612 -34.17 -41.11 35.13
N GLU A 613 -33.07 -40.35 35.22
CA GLU A 613 -32.87 -39.35 36.26
C GLU A 613 -33.88 -38.22 36.15
N MET A 614 -34.27 -37.86 34.93
CA MET A 614 -35.28 -36.84 34.68
C MET A 614 -36.65 -37.26 35.22
N VAL A 615 -37.03 -38.55 35.13
CA VAL A 615 -38.26 -39.05 35.77
C VAL A 615 -38.23 -38.81 37.28
N ALA A 616 -37.12 -39.10 37.94
CA ALA A 616 -36.98 -38.86 39.38
C ALA A 616 -37.08 -37.37 39.74
N LEU A 617 -36.44 -36.49 38.97
CA LEU A 617 -36.50 -35.04 39.17
C LEU A 617 -37.91 -34.47 38.95
N LEU A 618 -38.63 -34.95 37.94
CA LEU A 618 -40.03 -34.55 37.69
C LEU A 618 -40.97 -35.00 38.81
N VAL A 619 -40.76 -36.21 39.34
CA VAL A 619 -41.51 -36.74 40.49
C VAL A 619 -41.25 -35.90 41.75
N GLN A 620 -40.00 -35.49 41.98
CA GLN A 620 -39.64 -34.59 43.09
C GLN A 620 -40.27 -33.21 42.94
N ALA A 621 -40.27 -32.64 41.74
CA ALA A 621 -40.92 -31.36 41.44
C ALA A 621 -42.46 -31.46 41.44
N GLY A 622 -43.01 -32.67 41.28
CA GLY A 622 -44.45 -32.93 41.24
C GLY A 622 -45.11 -32.68 39.89
N LEU A 623 -44.35 -32.76 38.80
CA LEU A 623 -44.84 -32.70 37.42
C LEU A 623 -45.04 -34.14 36.90
N PHE A 624 -46.13 -34.78 37.31
CA PHE A 624 -46.43 -36.19 37.00
C PHE A 624 -46.91 -36.40 35.56
N ASP A 625 -47.68 -35.49 34.97
CA ASP A 625 -48.17 -35.65 33.60
C ASP A 625 -47.01 -35.62 32.59
N THR A 626 -46.06 -34.71 32.80
CA THR A 626 -44.85 -34.65 31.98
C THR A 626 -43.97 -35.87 32.22
N ALA A 627 -43.90 -36.40 33.46
CA ALA A 627 -43.20 -37.65 33.76
C ALA A 627 -43.86 -38.87 33.07
N VAL A 628 -45.19 -38.97 33.05
CA VAL A 628 -45.91 -40.01 32.29
C VAL A 628 -45.60 -39.90 30.80
N SER A 629 -45.62 -38.68 30.24
CA SER A 629 -45.28 -38.46 28.83
C SER A 629 -43.84 -38.89 28.50
N LEU A 630 -42.89 -38.66 29.42
CA LEU A 630 -41.49 -39.08 29.28
C LEU A 630 -41.35 -40.61 29.34
N CYS A 631 -42.05 -41.26 30.28
CA CYS A 631 -42.04 -42.72 30.38
C CYS A 631 -42.63 -43.38 29.14
N GLN A 632 -43.67 -42.79 28.55
CA GLN A 632 -44.28 -43.29 27.31
C GLN A 632 -43.36 -43.15 26.10
N THR A 633 -42.65 -42.02 25.95
CA THR A 633 -41.76 -41.78 24.80
C THR A 633 -40.49 -42.63 24.84
N PHE A 634 -39.89 -42.81 26.03
CA PHE A 634 -38.66 -43.61 26.20
C PHE A 634 -38.92 -45.07 26.62
N LYS A 635 -40.18 -45.50 26.74
CA LYS A 635 -40.59 -46.84 27.20
C LYS A 635 -40.00 -47.21 28.57
N LEU A 636 -39.98 -46.24 29.50
CA LEU A 636 -39.50 -46.42 30.87
C LEU A 636 -40.62 -46.92 31.79
N PRO A 637 -40.30 -47.58 32.93
CA PRO A 637 -41.30 -48.04 33.88
C PRO A 637 -42.06 -46.87 34.53
N LEU A 638 -43.38 -47.02 34.68
CA LEU A 638 -44.26 -46.01 35.30
C LEU A 638 -44.33 -46.14 36.84
N THR A 639 -43.78 -47.20 37.42
CA THR A 639 -43.75 -47.45 38.87
C THR A 639 -43.26 -46.25 39.69
N PRO A 640 -42.12 -45.58 39.39
CA PRO A 640 -41.65 -44.44 40.19
C PRO A 640 -42.61 -43.23 40.14
N VAL A 641 -43.35 -43.07 39.04
CA VAL A 641 -44.32 -41.98 38.89
C VAL A 641 -45.54 -42.22 39.77
N PHE A 642 -46.07 -43.45 39.77
CA PHE A 642 -47.22 -43.81 40.61
C PHE A 642 -46.88 -43.84 42.11
N GLU A 643 -45.69 -44.32 42.48
CA GLU A 643 -45.20 -44.27 43.86
C GLU A 643 -45.05 -42.84 44.36
N GLY A 644 -44.46 -41.96 43.55
CA GLY A 644 -44.32 -40.54 43.86
C GLY A 644 -45.66 -39.80 43.97
N LEU A 645 -46.60 -40.11 43.08
CA LEU A 645 -47.95 -39.54 43.12
C LEU A 645 -48.70 -40.00 44.37
N ALA A 646 -48.69 -41.31 44.67
CA ALA A 646 -49.31 -41.85 45.88
C ALA A 646 -48.70 -41.22 47.15
N PHE A 647 -47.37 -41.10 47.21
CA PHE A 647 -46.68 -40.46 48.33
C PHE A 647 -47.09 -38.99 48.50
N LYS A 648 -47.19 -38.22 47.41
CA LYS A 648 -47.60 -36.81 47.46
C LYS A 648 -49.06 -36.66 47.88
N CYS A 649 -49.97 -37.51 47.40
CA CYS A 649 -51.37 -37.55 47.82
C CYS A 649 -51.51 -37.87 49.31
N ILE A 650 -50.75 -38.85 49.82
CA ILE A 650 -50.71 -39.18 51.25
C ILE A 650 -50.21 -37.98 52.07
N LYS A 651 -49.13 -37.32 51.63
CA LYS A 651 -48.60 -36.13 52.31
C LYS A 651 -49.63 -34.98 52.37
N LEU A 652 -50.43 -34.79 51.32
CA LEU A 652 -51.50 -33.78 51.28
C LEU A 652 -52.66 -34.13 52.21
N GLN A 653 -53.00 -35.41 52.38
CA GLN A 653 -54.04 -35.85 53.31
C GLN A 653 -53.66 -35.61 54.78
N PHE A 654 -52.36 -35.67 55.12
CA PHE A 654 -51.83 -35.41 56.45
C PHE A 654 -51.35 -33.96 56.67
N GLY A 655 -51.29 -33.14 55.62
CA GLY A 655 -50.94 -31.72 55.69
C GLY A 655 -52.16 -30.88 56.05
N GLY A 656 -52.01 -29.93 56.96
CA GLY A 656 -53.09 -28.97 57.31
C GLY A 656 -53.49 -28.06 56.14
N GLU A 657 -54.36 -27.07 56.41
CA GLU A 657 -54.96 -26.18 55.39
C GLU A 657 -53.95 -25.52 54.43
N VAL A 658 -52.74 -25.21 54.90
CA VAL A 658 -51.66 -24.61 54.08
C VAL A 658 -51.17 -25.55 52.97
N ALA A 659 -51.07 -26.86 53.26
CA ALA A 659 -50.67 -27.87 52.27
C ALA A 659 -51.78 -28.13 51.24
N GLN A 660 -53.04 -27.90 51.61
CA GLN A 660 -54.18 -27.98 50.70
C GLN A 660 -54.26 -26.76 49.78
N ALA A 661 -53.76 -25.59 50.20
CA ALA A 661 -53.63 -24.42 49.32
C ALA A 661 -52.55 -24.65 48.24
N GLU A 662 -51.37 -25.17 48.63
CA GLU A 662 -50.33 -25.61 47.68
C GLU A 662 -50.80 -26.75 46.77
N ALA A 663 -51.87 -27.46 47.15
CA ALA A 663 -52.44 -28.53 46.34
C ALA A 663 -52.98 -28.03 44.99
N TRP A 664 -53.54 -26.83 44.96
CA TRP A 664 -54.11 -26.25 43.75
C TRP A 664 -53.05 -25.85 42.74
N ASP A 665 -51.87 -25.40 43.19
CA ASP A 665 -50.78 -24.98 42.32
C ASP A 665 -50.10 -26.16 41.61
N TRP A 666 -49.85 -27.29 42.31
CA TRP A 666 -49.31 -28.47 41.63
C TRP A 666 -50.35 -29.19 40.77
N LEU A 667 -51.64 -29.16 41.14
CA LEU A 667 -52.73 -29.66 40.29
C LEU A 667 -52.89 -28.81 39.03
N ALA A 668 -52.68 -27.49 39.10
CA ALA A 668 -52.70 -26.63 37.93
C ALA A 668 -51.49 -26.89 37.00
N ALA A 669 -50.32 -27.23 37.55
CA ALA A 669 -49.11 -27.55 36.79
C ALA A 669 -49.19 -28.88 36.02
N ASN A 670 -50.03 -29.82 36.47
CA ASN A 670 -50.34 -31.08 35.79
C ASN A 670 -51.65 -30.90 35.03
N GLN A 671 -51.56 -30.52 33.75
CA GLN A 671 -52.69 -30.08 32.92
C GLN A 671 -53.95 -30.95 33.14
N LEU A 672 -54.92 -30.39 33.87
CA LEU A 672 -56.29 -30.89 33.94
C LEU A 672 -56.99 -30.65 32.59
N SER A 673 -56.60 -31.35 31.54
CA SER A 673 -57.23 -31.25 30.22
C SER A 673 -58.69 -31.72 30.21
N SER A 674 -59.21 -32.27 31.31
CA SER A 674 -60.58 -32.77 31.43
C SER A 674 -61.40 -32.20 32.60
N VAL A 675 -60.87 -31.30 33.44
CA VAL A 675 -61.65 -30.70 34.54
C VAL A 675 -61.96 -29.26 34.21
N ILE A 676 -63.15 -29.04 33.68
CA ILE A 676 -63.84 -27.75 33.72
C ILE A 676 -63.92 -27.38 35.20
N THR A 677 -63.15 -26.39 35.63
CA THR A 677 -63.30 -25.77 36.94
C THR A 677 -64.59 -24.96 36.95
N THR A 678 -65.73 -25.60 37.15
CA THR A 678 -66.91 -24.91 37.66
C THR A 678 -66.63 -24.55 39.11
N LYS A 679 -66.19 -23.31 39.35
CA LYS A 679 -66.44 -22.64 40.62
C LYS A 679 -67.95 -22.71 40.87
N GLU A 680 -68.36 -23.42 41.92
CA GLU A 680 -69.49 -23.16 42.83
C GLU A 680 -70.02 -24.47 43.43
N SER A 681 -69.58 -24.75 44.67
CA SER A 681 -70.47 -25.06 45.81
C SER A 681 -69.66 -24.98 47.10
#